data_AF-W7B8Q1-F1
#
_entry.id   AF-W7B8Q1-F1
#
_cell.length_a   1.000
_cell.length_b   1.000
_cell.length_c   1.000
_cell.angle_alpha   90.00
_cell.angle_beta   90.00
_cell.angle_gamma   90.00
#
_symmetry.space_group_name_H-M   'P 1'
#
loop_
_entity.id
_entity.type
_entity.pdbx_description
1 polymer ?
#
loop_
_entity_poly.entity_id
_entity_poly.type
_entity_poly.pdbx_seq_one_letter_code
_entity_poly.pdbx_strand_id
1 'polypeptide(L)'
;MKNTSKKIAVGLLTTTIVASQVFPTAMSIFPNLSEGKSAQAATTHMDNLVVIEGPGYMLITVDVKIYLANGTMQLMYKANGVNGVFTVLGKPTGTGKQVYMVEKKDGIGKFDTFRLDYLNQSGTVMSTASHIFLDEVASNSQNQETATNLVDGLFEDSNKNTLKPGTSQKDIDDAQEVIDKLPTGPEKTTLQNDVDKAKDLLIGQVADQSAQTAAKMAISELFTDASKNAIKETTNQATIDSAQNLVNQVQNPTVKAELQADLDKAKELLTTQKEQANKDTASVAINELFENNDPASDKIKDTTTQAVIDNAQAKIDAVTDEATKATLQADLDKAKELLVDRDAEAVTEVDNQTLGKFLVNQLFENNDPASDKIKDTTTQAKIDEAKEQINKIKNTVVKEALQKDLIAAQSLLNFILQEEAYSAIKELFVDNKPSGNVIKDTTDQKGIDAARELVGGLVNNASAPLFNSILDTAQSLLDAKLEAEKVAQAENAVNELFTNNNPETGAIKETTTQKEIDDAKTAIEAVTDAGKKAELEAGLNLAQQQLDEKTEAAATEQAKQEAATDAINELFTNNNPETGTIKETTTQKEIDDAKTAIEAVTDADKKAELEAGLNLAQQQLDEKTEAAAEQVKQDVATDAINELFTNSNPETGTIKDTVTQKEIDDAQTAVDAVTDEAKKAELQADLDIAKELLGDKLATKGTIVADEFTVGTHKYITGTHTGDVAKVSMFQNGTEFKGATVKNGEFTFYVADKKVKSTDEIIMVAYDANGKELSRHTVTFTSTSTEGAINPIEMIIPGHNNITGTHNGDVAKIQVSVNGTLYKGGTINADGTFKFYSHDKVKSTSDEVIIFAYDKAGNLLESKTVQIQQPEKIGGMITTETMTIGDKNIVGTYAGEVKSVVVTVNGTEYKGGTFNEDGTFKFYALDKIKNADDVVTIQAYDKGKNLLDTQDVTIQAATK
;
A
#
# COMPACT_ATOMS: atom_id res chain seq x y z
N MET A 1 34.43 -61.59 61.83
CA MET A 1 34.31 -62.79 60.95
C MET A 1 35.66 -62.99 60.27
N LYS A 2 36.24 -64.17 60.04
CA LYS A 2 35.99 -65.58 60.47
C LYS A 2 37.39 -66.23 60.58
N ASN A 3 37.78 -66.84 61.69
CA ASN A 3 37.61 -68.26 62.03
C ASN A 3 38.53 -69.29 61.30
N THR A 4 39.61 -69.69 61.99
CA THR A 4 39.94 -71.10 62.34
C THR A 4 40.57 -72.07 61.31
N SER A 5 41.39 -73.00 61.85
CA SER A 5 41.88 -74.28 61.30
C SER A 5 43.27 -74.22 60.62
N LYS A 6 44.31 -75.01 60.96
CA LYS A 6 44.48 -76.21 61.81
C LYS A 6 43.91 -77.54 61.29
N LYS A 7 44.70 -78.25 60.46
CA LYS A 7 44.78 -79.73 60.25
C LYS A 7 46.17 -80.00 59.61
N ILE A 8 46.99 -81.02 59.93
CA ILE A 8 46.85 -82.41 60.44
C ILE A 8 46.63 -83.45 59.32
N ALA A 9 47.39 -84.56 59.43
CA ALA A 9 47.48 -85.81 58.63
C ALA A 9 48.80 -85.90 57.82
N VAL A 10 49.75 -86.84 58.00
CA VAL A 10 49.83 -88.25 58.47
C VAL A 10 49.69 -89.30 57.37
N GLY A 11 50.77 -90.07 57.14
CA GLY A 11 50.79 -91.36 56.44
C GLY A 11 52.13 -91.68 55.75
N LEU A 12 52.59 -92.93 55.64
CA LEU A 12 52.19 -94.18 56.36
C LEU A 12 53.24 -95.31 56.13
N LEU A 13 53.45 -96.18 57.14
CA LEU A 13 53.89 -97.61 57.15
C LEU A 13 54.88 -98.17 56.09
N THR A 14 55.85 -99.03 56.45
CA THR A 14 55.66 -100.42 56.95
C THR A 14 56.79 -100.89 57.89
N THR A 15 56.55 -101.50 59.06
CA THR A 15 56.17 -102.93 59.37
C THR A 15 57.30 -103.92 59.04
N THR A 16 57.85 -104.77 59.94
CA THR A 16 57.21 -105.79 60.81
C THR A 16 58.15 -106.17 62.00
N ILE A 17 57.73 -106.26 63.29
CA ILE A 17 57.29 -107.45 64.09
C ILE A 17 58.13 -108.75 63.80
N VAL A 18 58.62 -109.62 64.71
CA VAL A 18 58.12 -110.16 66.01
C VAL A 18 59.25 -110.74 66.90
N ALA A 19 58.91 -110.98 68.18
CA ALA A 19 59.31 -112.12 69.04
C ALA A 19 60.60 -112.08 69.91
N SER A 20 60.45 -112.65 71.11
CA SER A 20 61.42 -112.77 72.21
C SER A 20 62.09 -114.15 72.25
N GLN A 21 63.37 -114.22 72.66
CA GLN A 21 63.89 -115.28 73.57
C GLN A 21 65.36 -115.09 74.04
N VAL A 22 65.58 -115.25 75.35
CA VAL A 22 66.53 -116.15 76.04
C VAL A 22 68.00 -116.30 75.55
N PHE A 23 68.96 -115.89 76.42
CA PHE A 23 70.18 -116.56 76.95
C PHE A 23 70.83 -117.81 76.25
N PRO A 24 72.09 -118.21 76.59
CA PRO A 24 73.28 -117.48 77.08
C PRO A 24 74.65 -118.01 76.55
N THR A 25 75.78 -117.58 77.16
CA THR A 25 77.10 -118.28 77.26
C THR A 25 77.95 -118.43 75.96
N ALA A 26 79.28 -118.63 76.02
CA ALA A 26 80.20 -118.88 77.14
C ALA A 26 81.59 -118.22 76.93
N MET A 27 82.33 -118.00 78.03
CA MET A 27 83.75 -118.37 78.07
C MET A 27 84.10 -118.84 79.50
N SER A 28 84.38 -120.14 79.65
CA SER A 28 84.73 -120.76 80.94
C SER A 28 85.28 -122.18 80.73
N ILE A 29 86.53 -122.44 81.13
CA ILE A 29 86.96 -123.75 81.63
C ILE A 29 88.19 -123.61 82.56
N PHE A 30 88.06 -124.13 83.79
CA PHE A 30 89.16 -124.52 84.69
C PHE A 30 89.53 -126.00 84.45
N PRO A 31 90.70 -126.51 84.93
CA PRO A 31 90.65 -127.40 86.12
C PRO A 31 91.91 -127.51 87.04
N ASN A 32 91.69 -127.35 88.35
CA ASN A 32 92.13 -128.17 89.51
C ASN A 32 93.60 -128.64 89.83
N LEU A 33 94.00 -128.37 91.09
CA LEU A 33 94.65 -129.23 92.14
C LEU A 33 96.12 -129.75 92.03
N SER A 34 96.95 -129.51 93.08
CA SER A 34 97.51 -130.53 94.04
C SER A 34 98.78 -130.10 94.85
N GLU A 35 98.78 -130.29 96.20
CA GLU A 35 99.90 -130.38 97.21
C GLU A 35 101.03 -129.28 97.30
N GLY A 36 101.88 -129.08 98.34
CA GLY A 36 102.22 -129.63 99.70
C GLY A 36 103.41 -128.80 100.32
N LYS A 37 104.08 -128.98 101.50
CA LYS A 37 104.07 -129.78 102.76
C LYS A 37 105.01 -129.09 103.85
N SER A 38 105.55 -129.72 104.93
CA SER A 38 106.09 -129.09 106.20
C SER A 38 107.19 -129.91 106.97
N ALA A 39 107.91 -129.54 108.08
CA ALA A 39 108.40 -128.29 108.79
C ALA A 39 109.34 -128.63 110.04
N GLN A 40 109.64 -127.66 110.96
CA GLN A 40 110.17 -127.76 112.39
C GLN A 40 111.69 -127.62 112.81
N ALA A 41 112.04 -127.69 114.14
CA ALA A 41 113.23 -127.08 114.82
C ALA A 41 113.77 -127.82 116.12
N ALA A 42 114.88 -127.35 116.78
CA ALA A 42 115.52 -127.92 118.02
C ALA A 42 116.47 -126.95 118.84
N THR A 43 117.11 -127.38 119.96
CA THR A 43 117.83 -126.54 121.00
C THR A 43 119.24 -127.04 121.43
N THR A 44 120.12 -126.20 122.02
CA THR A 44 121.60 -126.37 122.26
C THR A 44 122.11 -126.39 123.73
N HIS A 45 123.39 -126.74 123.97
CA HIS A 45 124.11 -126.64 125.28
C HIS A 45 125.25 -125.59 125.32
N MET A 46 125.74 -125.11 124.17
CA MET A 46 126.78 -124.09 124.07
C MET A 46 126.33 -123.01 123.10
N ASP A 47 126.40 -121.75 123.52
CA ASP A 47 125.90 -120.62 122.73
C ASP A 47 126.98 -119.54 122.57
N ASN A 48 126.79 -118.67 121.58
CA ASN A 48 127.58 -117.45 121.34
C ASN A 48 129.09 -117.69 121.30
N LEU A 49 129.54 -118.57 120.40
CA LEU A 49 130.94 -118.59 119.98
C LEU A 49 131.27 -117.27 119.26
N VAL A 50 132.23 -116.53 119.80
CA VAL A 50 132.78 -115.32 119.18
C VAL A 50 134.28 -115.50 119.03
N VAL A 51 134.77 -115.32 117.81
CA VAL A 51 136.20 -115.37 117.48
C VAL A 51 136.65 -113.99 117.06
N ILE A 52 137.62 -113.43 117.77
CA ILE A 52 138.23 -112.13 117.44
C ILE A 52 139.70 -112.38 117.14
N GLU A 53 140.14 -112.00 115.94
CA GLU A 53 141.55 -112.07 115.57
C GLU A 53 142.33 -110.86 116.12
N GLY A 54 143.47 -111.14 116.74
CA GLY A 54 144.47 -110.15 117.12
C GLY A 54 145.78 -110.36 116.34
N PRO A 55 146.76 -109.44 116.46
CA PRO A 55 148.08 -109.62 115.88
C PRO A 55 148.82 -110.77 116.60
N GLY A 56 148.95 -111.91 115.91
CA GLY A 56 149.66 -113.11 116.38
C GLY A 56 148.83 -114.16 117.13
N TYR A 57 147.61 -113.83 117.56
CA TYR A 57 146.73 -114.74 118.31
C TYR A 57 145.24 -114.51 118.00
N MET A 58 144.41 -115.47 118.39
CA MET A 58 142.94 -115.34 118.36
C MET A 58 142.39 -115.49 119.78
N LEU A 59 141.38 -114.68 120.10
CA LEU A 59 140.57 -114.83 121.30
C LEU A 59 139.27 -115.55 120.96
N ILE A 60 139.09 -116.71 121.57
CA ILE A 60 137.93 -117.59 121.43
C ILE A 60 137.08 -117.43 122.69
N THR A 61 135.94 -116.77 122.58
CA THR A 61 134.98 -116.62 123.69
C THR A 61 133.76 -117.48 123.43
N VAL A 62 133.29 -118.23 124.43
CA VAL A 62 132.05 -119.01 124.35
C VAL A 62 131.33 -119.04 125.69
N ASP A 63 130.00 -119.16 125.71
CA ASP A 63 129.21 -119.30 126.93
C ASP A 63 128.79 -120.76 127.16
N VAL A 64 129.41 -121.42 128.16
CA VAL A 64 129.20 -122.84 128.46
C VAL A 64 128.03 -122.99 129.45
N LYS A 65 126.84 -123.32 128.95
CA LYS A 65 125.63 -123.37 129.80
C LYS A 65 125.66 -124.51 130.82
N ILE A 66 126.12 -125.69 130.41
CA ILE A 66 126.16 -126.92 131.22
C ILE A 66 127.42 -127.72 130.82
N TYR A 67 128.13 -128.33 131.78
CA TYR A 67 129.26 -129.24 131.50
C TYR A 67 129.25 -130.48 132.41
N LEU A 68 129.91 -131.54 131.94
CA LEU A 68 130.25 -132.75 132.69
C LEU A 68 131.73 -132.71 133.09
N ALA A 69 132.05 -133.14 134.31
CA ALA A 69 133.38 -133.02 134.92
C ALA A 69 134.54 -133.67 134.14
N ASN A 70 134.23 -134.59 133.22
CA ASN A 70 135.21 -135.39 132.47
C ASN A 70 135.15 -135.15 130.94
N GLY A 71 134.55 -134.05 130.47
CA GLY A 71 134.46 -133.69 129.04
C GLY A 71 135.54 -132.71 128.57
N THR A 72 135.75 -132.64 127.24
CA THR A 72 136.85 -131.87 126.61
C THR A 72 136.33 -131.00 125.46
N MET A 73 136.92 -129.83 125.20
CA MET A 73 136.58 -128.97 124.07
C MET A 73 137.63 -128.98 122.95
N GLN A 74 137.17 -129.00 121.70
CA GLN A 74 138.00 -128.91 120.49
C GLN A 74 137.50 -127.78 119.58
N LEU A 75 138.38 -126.83 119.27
CA LEU A 75 138.10 -125.82 118.24
C LEU A 75 138.39 -126.43 116.87
N MET A 76 137.35 -126.47 116.04
CA MET A 76 137.37 -126.83 114.63
C MET A 76 137.33 -125.55 113.78
N TYR A 77 137.93 -125.60 112.60
CA TYR A 77 137.86 -124.52 111.62
C TYR A 77 137.42 -125.07 110.26
N LYS A 78 136.84 -124.18 109.46
CA LYS A 78 136.63 -124.36 108.03
C LYS A 78 137.20 -123.15 107.29
N ALA A 79 138.12 -123.40 106.37
CA ALA A 79 138.70 -122.38 105.50
C ALA A 79 138.85 -122.96 104.09
N ASN A 80 138.42 -122.21 103.07
CA ASN A 80 138.39 -122.65 101.68
C ASN A 80 137.73 -124.04 101.52
N GLY A 81 136.63 -124.30 102.23
CA GLY A 81 135.88 -125.55 102.14
C GLY A 81 136.38 -126.72 102.97
N VAL A 82 137.65 -126.73 103.42
CA VAL A 82 138.25 -127.86 104.17
C VAL A 82 138.03 -127.72 105.67
N ASN A 83 137.56 -128.77 106.33
CA ASN A 83 137.38 -128.85 107.79
C ASN A 83 138.64 -129.41 108.47
N GLY A 84 139.01 -128.89 109.64
CA GLY A 84 140.06 -129.47 110.47
C GLY A 84 139.98 -129.08 111.95
N VAL A 85 140.65 -129.84 112.83
CA VAL A 85 140.83 -129.47 114.24
C VAL A 85 141.92 -128.38 114.31
N PHE A 86 141.55 -127.19 114.77
CA PHE A 86 142.50 -126.10 114.98
C PHE A 86 143.35 -126.34 116.24
N THR A 87 142.71 -126.67 117.36
CA THR A 87 143.37 -127.06 118.62
C THR A 87 142.41 -127.75 119.61
N VAL A 88 142.97 -128.40 120.64
CA VAL A 88 142.25 -128.86 121.83
C VAL A 88 142.37 -127.79 122.92
N LEU A 89 141.25 -127.33 123.48
CA LEU A 89 141.22 -126.27 124.51
C LEU A 89 141.20 -126.81 125.96
N GLY A 90 141.22 -128.14 126.10
CA GLY A 90 141.24 -128.83 127.39
C GLY A 90 139.85 -129.03 127.99
N LYS A 91 139.81 -129.26 129.31
CA LYS A 91 138.55 -129.43 130.06
C LYS A 91 137.97 -128.08 130.49
N PRO A 92 136.64 -127.88 130.45
CA PRO A 92 136.00 -126.74 131.10
C PRO A 92 136.28 -126.74 132.60
N THR A 93 136.47 -125.56 133.19
CA THR A 93 136.65 -125.37 134.65
C THR A 93 135.37 -124.98 135.39
N GLY A 94 134.31 -124.63 134.65
CA GLY A 94 133.02 -124.19 135.18
C GLY A 94 132.03 -123.84 134.06
N THR A 95 130.77 -123.61 134.41
CA THR A 95 129.78 -123.00 133.52
C THR A 95 129.97 -121.48 133.41
N GLY A 96 129.35 -120.87 132.39
CA GLY A 96 129.46 -119.45 132.06
C GLY A 96 130.47 -119.16 130.94
N LYS A 97 130.79 -117.88 130.74
CA LYS A 97 131.75 -117.45 129.70
C LYS A 97 133.16 -117.96 129.99
N GLN A 98 133.69 -118.74 129.06
CA GLN A 98 135.08 -119.16 129.02
C GLN A 98 135.78 -118.41 127.87
N VAL A 99 137.03 -118.00 128.11
CA VAL A 99 137.86 -117.29 127.13
C VAL A 99 139.19 -118.04 126.97
N TYR A 100 139.52 -118.38 125.73
CA TYR A 100 140.76 -119.05 125.38
C TYR A 100 141.56 -118.19 124.41
N MET A 101 142.83 -117.95 124.73
CA MET A 101 143.79 -117.36 123.81
C MET A 101 144.54 -118.47 123.07
N VAL A 102 144.56 -118.41 121.74
CA VAL A 102 145.20 -119.42 120.88
C VAL A 102 146.14 -118.71 119.91
N GLU A 103 147.40 -119.14 119.87
CA GLU A 103 148.38 -118.60 118.91
C GLU A 103 147.93 -118.89 117.46
N LYS A 104 148.15 -117.93 116.57
CA LYS A 104 147.73 -118.05 115.17
C LYS A 104 148.75 -118.92 114.42
N LYS A 105 148.30 -120.04 113.85
CA LYS A 105 149.16 -120.95 113.07
C LYS A 105 149.46 -120.35 111.70
N ASP A 106 150.75 -120.23 111.37
CA ASP A 106 151.20 -119.86 110.03
C ASP A 106 150.72 -120.88 108.98
N GLY A 107 150.34 -120.37 107.80
CA GLY A 107 149.95 -121.19 106.65
C GLY A 107 148.46 -121.48 106.47
N ILE A 108 147.56 -120.90 107.28
CA ILE A 108 146.09 -121.04 107.13
C ILE A 108 145.47 -119.73 106.60
N GLY A 109 144.58 -119.83 105.61
CA GLY A 109 143.93 -118.69 104.94
C GLY A 109 142.71 -118.11 105.66
N LYS A 110 142.01 -117.17 105.01
CA LYS A 110 140.78 -116.53 105.51
C LYS A 110 139.73 -117.60 105.85
N PHE A 111 139.12 -117.50 107.04
CA PHE A 111 138.19 -118.51 107.56
C PHE A 111 136.76 -118.29 107.06
N ASP A 112 136.12 -119.38 106.59
CA ASP A 112 134.69 -119.39 106.25
C ASP A 112 133.85 -119.48 107.54
N THR A 113 134.32 -120.31 108.49
CA THR A 113 133.58 -120.66 109.71
C THR A 113 134.53 -121.14 110.80
N PHE A 114 134.34 -120.67 112.03
CA PHE A 114 134.86 -121.36 113.22
C PHE A 114 133.74 -122.13 113.91
N ARG A 115 134.10 -123.27 114.50
CA ARG A 115 133.16 -124.19 115.16
C ARG A 115 133.83 -124.75 116.42
N LEU A 116 133.19 -124.64 117.57
CA LEU A 116 133.70 -125.18 118.84
C LEU A 116 132.81 -126.34 119.29
N ASP A 117 133.40 -127.53 119.36
CA ASP A 117 132.72 -128.77 119.77
C ASP A 117 133.11 -129.16 121.20
N TYR A 118 132.11 -129.60 121.98
CA TYR A 118 132.30 -130.18 123.31
C TYR A 118 131.98 -131.68 123.29
N LEU A 119 132.92 -132.48 123.77
CA LEU A 119 132.91 -133.94 123.66
C LEU A 119 132.90 -134.62 125.03
N ASN A 120 132.18 -135.74 125.13
CA ASN A 120 132.11 -136.57 126.32
C ASN A 120 133.30 -137.56 126.44
N GLN A 121 133.34 -138.37 127.50
CA GLN A 121 134.39 -139.39 127.72
C GLN A 121 134.49 -140.45 126.60
N SER A 122 133.44 -140.69 125.81
CA SER A 122 133.44 -141.62 124.68
C SER A 122 133.76 -140.93 123.34
N GLY A 123 134.22 -139.68 123.34
CA GLY A 123 134.57 -138.93 122.13
C GLY A 123 133.36 -138.51 121.29
N THR A 124 132.15 -138.56 121.84
CA THR A 124 130.92 -138.14 121.16
C THR A 124 130.73 -136.63 121.34
N VAL A 125 130.51 -135.89 120.25
CA VAL A 125 130.15 -134.46 120.31
C VAL A 125 128.76 -134.33 120.95
N MET A 126 128.71 -133.65 122.10
CA MET A 126 127.49 -133.37 122.86
C MET A 126 126.87 -132.01 122.47
N SER A 127 127.69 -131.07 122.00
CA SER A 127 127.23 -129.76 121.56
C SER A 127 128.24 -129.06 120.65
N THR A 128 127.75 -128.09 119.90
CA THR A 128 128.48 -127.31 118.90
C THR A 128 128.03 -125.87 118.99
N ALA A 129 128.96 -124.92 119.00
CA ALA A 129 128.71 -123.50 118.72
C ALA A 129 129.55 -123.05 117.52
N SER A 130 129.07 -122.11 116.70
CA SER A 130 129.72 -121.70 115.44
C SER A 130 129.73 -120.18 115.22
N HIS A 131 130.64 -119.70 114.37
CA HIS A 131 130.82 -118.28 114.03
C HIS A 131 131.08 -118.11 112.51
N ILE A 132 130.45 -117.12 111.87
CA ILE A 132 130.39 -116.94 110.39
C ILE A 132 130.57 -115.45 110.01
N PHE A 133 131.10 -115.15 108.82
CA PHE A 133 131.28 -113.80 108.26
C PHE A 133 130.39 -113.58 107.00
N LEU A 134 130.05 -112.33 106.63
CA LEU A 134 129.03 -111.95 105.61
C LEU A 134 129.42 -110.70 104.77
N ASP A 135 128.77 -110.45 103.63
CA ASP A 135 129.12 -109.42 102.59
C ASP A 135 127.88 -108.71 101.93
N GLU A 136 128.12 -107.77 100.99
CA GLU A 136 127.35 -106.50 100.77
C GLU A 136 126.19 -106.43 99.73
N VAL A 137 126.01 -107.40 98.81
CA VAL A 137 125.34 -107.19 97.48
C VAL A 137 123.87 -106.71 97.45
N ALA A 138 123.08 -106.80 98.53
CA ALA A 138 121.61 -106.84 98.45
C ALA A 138 120.85 -105.53 98.11
N SER A 139 121.48 -104.34 98.19
CA SER A 139 120.73 -103.06 98.28
C SER A 139 120.21 -102.48 96.95
N ASN A 140 120.83 -102.79 95.81
CA ASN A 140 120.68 -101.96 94.61
C ASN A 140 119.44 -102.26 93.74
N SER A 141 118.81 -103.42 93.87
CA SER A 141 117.79 -103.88 92.90
C SER A 141 116.43 -103.19 93.00
N GLN A 142 116.13 -102.50 94.11
CA GLN A 142 114.78 -102.04 94.43
C GLN A 142 114.43 -100.67 93.83
N ASN A 143 115.42 -99.81 93.55
CA ASN A 143 115.16 -98.46 93.03
C ASN A 143 114.71 -98.46 91.55
N GLN A 144 115.10 -99.48 90.77
CA GLN A 144 114.87 -99.54 89.33
C GLN A 144 113.39 -99.70 88.96
N GLU A 145 112.63 -100.49 89.72
CA GLU A 145 111.21 -100.76 89.46
C GLU A 145 110.33 -99.51 89.66
N THR A 146 110.66 -98.65 90.63
CA THR A 146 109.92 -97.41 90.88
C THR A 146 110.09 -96.40 89.74
N ALA A 147 111.29 -96.31 89.15
CA ALA A 147 111.56 -95.36 88.07
C ALA A 147 110.70 -95.65 86.83
N THR A 148 110.63 -96.90 86.38
CA THR A 148 109.85 -97.31 85.19
C THR A 148 108.37 -96.93 85.32
N ASN A 149 107.76 -97.25 86.47
CA ASN A 149 106.33 -97.01 86.70
C ASN A 149 105.97 -95.50 86.69
N LEU A 150 106.87 -94.62 87.13
CA LEU A 150 106.64 -93.17 87.07
C LEU A 150 106.71 -92.65 85.63
N VAL A 151 107.73 -93.06 84.86
CA VAL A 151 107.92 -92.63 83.46
C VAL A 151 106.78 -93.10 82.56
N ASP A 152 106.38 -94.37 82.68
CA ASP A 152 105.26 -94.92 81.90
C ASP A 152 103.94 -94.22 82.26
N GLY A 153 103.80 -93.73 83.50
CA GLY A 153 102.63 -93.00 83.98
C GLY A 153 102.42 -91.60 83.37
N LEU A 154 103.46 -91.01 82.75
CA LEU A 154 103.41 -89.68 82.12
C LEU A 154 102.63 -89.67 80.79
N PHE A 155 102.53 -90.82 80.14
CA PHE A 155 102.03 -90.97 78.76
C PHE A 155 100.63 -91.57 78.69
N GLU A 156 99.91 -91.27 77.61
CA GLU A 156 98.63 -91.90 77.30
C GLU A 156 98.81 -93.19 76.47
N ASP A 157 99.79 -93.22 75.58
CA ASP A 157 100.05 -94.33 74.67
C ASP A 157 101.37 -95.06 74.94
N SER A 158 101.42 -96.35 74.64
CA SER A 158 102.59 -97.21 74.89
C SER A 158 103.80 -96.94 74.00
N ASN A 159 103.69 -96.07 72.99
CA ASN A 159 104.81 -95.58 72.18
C ASN A 159 105.29 -94.19 72.66
N LYS A 160 104.68 -93.66 73.74
CA LYS A 160 105.07 -92.43 74.43
C LYS A 160 105.06 -91.21 73.51
N ASN A 161 104.12 -91.13 72.59
CA ASN A 161 103.96 -90.06 71.61
C ASN A 161 102.97 -88.97 72.07
N THR A 162 102.09 -89.30 73.02
CA THR A 162 101.10 -88.38 73.60
C THR A 162 101.21 -88.41 75.12
N LEU A 163 101.29 -87.23 75.76
CA LEU A 163 101.19 -87.13 77.22
C LEU A 163 99.78 -87.45 77.70
N LYS A 164 99.70 -88.06 78.87
CA LYS A 164 98.44 -88.30 79.56
C LYS A 164 97.72 -86.96 79.85
N PRO A 165 96.41 -86.85 79.61
CA PRO A 165 95.67 -85.63 79.94
C PRO A 165 95.83 -85.26 81.42
N GLY A 166 96.47 -84.11 81.67
CA GLY A 166 96.75 -83.60 83.01
C GLY A 166 98.19 -83.80 83.50
N THR A 167 99.08 -84.49 82.77
CA THR A 167 100.52 -84.54 83.09
C THR A 167 101.08 -83.12 83.17
N SER A 168 101.66 -82.78 84.31
CA SER A 168 102.28 -81.49 84.58
C SER A 168 103.81 -81.60 84.58
N GLN A 169 104.50 -80.45 84.56
CA GLN A 169 105.95 -80.42 84.71
C GLN A 169 106.40 -81.12 86.01
N LYS A 170 105.60 -81.01 87.09
CA LYS A 170 105.90 -81.63 88.38
C LYS A 170 105.90 -83.17 88.30
N ASP A 171 105.01 -83.78 87.52
CA ASP A 171 104.96 -85.23 87.37
C ASP A 171 106.21 -85.75 86.61
N ILE A 172 106.66 -84.97 85.63
CA ILE A 172 107.90 -85.22 84.88
C ILE A 172 109.14 -85.06 85.78
N ASP A 173 109.16 -84.02 86.63
CA ASP A 173 110.24 -83.76 87.59
C ASP A 173 110.30 -84.86 88.69
N ASP A 174 109.14 -85.34 89.17
CA ASP A 174 109.05 -86.45 90.12
C ASP A 174 109.63 -87.76 89.53
N ALA A 175 109.39 -88.02 88.24
CA ALA A 175 109.98 -89.15 87.54
C ALA A 175 111.51 -89.00 87.39
N GLN A 176 111.99 -87.80 87.03
CA GLN A 176 113.41 -87.47 86.93
C GLN A 176 114.16 -87.72 88.26
N GLU A 177 113.59 -87.31 89.40
CA GLU A 177 114.23 -87.45 90.72
C GLU A 177 114.46 -88.92 91.14
N VAL A 178 113.73 -89.87 90.58
CA VAL A 178 113.91 -91.32 90.85
C VAL A 178 114.91 -91.94 89.86
N ILE A 179 114.89 -91.54 88.58
CA ILE A 179 115.89 -91.94 87.59
C ILE A 179 117.30 -91.54 88.06
N ASP A 180 117.46 -90.33 88.57
CA ASP A 180 118.76 -89.78 88.98
C ASP A 180 119.47 -90.64 90.05
N LYS A 181 118.71 -91.33 90.91
CA LYS A 181 119.21 -92.21 91.98
C LYS A 181 119.67 -93.59 91.49
N LEU A 182 119.44 -93.94 90.22
CA LEU A 182 119.90 -95.20 89.64
C LEU A 182 121.40 -95.18 89.32
N PRO A 183 122.14 -96.30 89.47
CA PRO A 183 123.51 -96.41 88.97
C PRO A 183 123.54 -96.30 87.43
N THR A 184 124.71 -95.97 86.89
CA THR A 184 124.88 -95.76 85.44
C THR A 184 124.72 -97.09 84.67
N GLY A 185 123.66 -97.20 83.88
CA GLY A 185 123.31 -98.38 83.09
C GLY A 185 122.29 -98.06 81.98
N PRO A 186 122.07 -98.96 81.02
CA PRO A 186 121.26 -98.67 79.82
C PRO A 186 119.79 -98.36 80.13
N GLU A 187 119.21 -98.96 81.18
CA GLU A 187 117.82 -98.71 81.57
C GLU A 187 117.62 -97.28 82.06
N LYS A 188 118.61 -96.69 82.76
CA LYS A 188 118.60 -95.27 83.15
C LYS A 188 118.56 -94.37 81.90
N THR A 189 119.31 -94.73 80.85
CA THR A 189 119.32 -93.98 79.58
C THR A 189 117.99 -94.06 78.83
N THR A 190 117.33 -95.22 78.80
CA THR A 190 116.00 -95.35 78.19
C THR A 190 114.97 -94.48 78.92
N LEU A 191 114.89 -94.59 80.25
CA LEU A 191 113.96 -93.80 81.06
C LEU A 191 114.24 -92.30 80.98
N GLN A 192 115.51 -91.88 80.86
CA GLN A 192 115.88 -90.49 80.64
C GLN A 192 115.34 -89.97 79.30
N ASN A 193 115.56 -90.69 78.20
CA ASN A 193 115.08 -90.29 76.87
C ASN A 193 113.55 -90.16 76.83
N ASP A 194 112.84 -91.05 77.51
CA ASP A 194 111.39 -90.98 77.64
C ASP A 194 110.94 -89.75 78.47
N VAL A 195 111.62 -89.45 79.58
CA VAL A 195 111.35 -88.23 80.38
C VAL A 195 111.65 -86.95 79.59
N ASP A 196 112.69 -86.93 78.76
CA ASP A 196 112.98 -85.77 77.91
C ASP A 196 111.97 -85.62 76.76
N LYS A 197 111.51 -86.73 76.18
CA LYS A 197 110.37 -86.74 75.23
C LYS A 197 109.07 -86.24 75.88
N ALA A 198 108.86 -86.51 77.17
CA ALA A 198 107.74 -85.96 77.93
C ALA A 198 107.81 -84.43 78.05
N LYS A 199 109.02 -83.86 78.29
CA LYS A 199 109.24 -82.41 78.36
C LYS A 199 108.90 -81.73 77.03
N ASP A 200 109.39 -82.27 75.91
CA ASP A 200 109.10 -81.75 74.56
C ASP A 200 107.61 -81.74 74.23
N LEU A 201 106.90 -82.83 74.56
CA LEU A 201 105.45 -82.92 74.34
C LEU A 201 104.66 -81.98 75.25
N LEU A 202 105.10 -81.76 76.50
CA LEU A 202 104.47 -80.79 77.40
C LEU A 202 104.61 -79.35 76.87
N ILE A 203 105.79 -79.00 76.34
CA ILE A 203 106.03 -77.71 75.70
C ILE A 203 105.08 -77.51 74.51
N GLY A 204 104.91 -78.53 73.66
CA GLY A 204 103.96 -78.52 72.55
C GLY A 204 102.50 -78.34 73.02
N GLN A 205 102.09 -79.04 74.07
CA GLN A 205 100.75 -78.96 74.64
C GLN A 205 100.47 -77.59 75.29
N VAL A 206 101.42 -77.01 76.00
CA VAL A 206 101.31 -75.65 76.58
C VAL A 206 101.25 -74.58 75.48
N ALA A 207 102.00 -74.75 74.38
CA ALA A 207 101.95 -73.86 73.23
C ALA A 207 100.58 -73.91 72.53
N ASP A 208 100.04 -75.10 72.26
CA ASP A 208 98.68 -75.24 71.69
C ASP A 208 97.61 -74.67 72.64
N GLN A 209 97.69 -74.96 73.94
CA GLN A 209 96.74 -74.42 74.93
C GLN A 209 96.76 -72.88 74.97
N SER A 210 97.93 -72.27 74.73
CA SER A 210 98.09 -70.82 74.61
C SER A 210 97.48 -70.29 73.31
N ALA A 211 97.75 -70.94 72.18
CA ALA A 211 97.16 -70.58 70.88
C ALA A 211 95.63 -70.69 70.88
N GLN A 212 95.08 -71.78 71.45
CA GLN A 212 93.64 -71.93 71.67
C GLN A 212 93.05 -70.77 72.47
N THR A 213 93.75 -70.31 73.52
CA THR A 213 93.26 -69.24 74.39
C THR A 213 93.23 -67.90 73.64
N ALA A 214 94.29 -67.57 72.91
CA ALA A 214 94.35 -66.37 72.07
C ALA A 214 93.27 -66.39 70.96
N ALA A 215 93.07 -67.52 70.28
CA ALA A 215 92.05 -67.67 69.25
C ALA A 215 90.62 -67.57 69.83
N LYS A 216 90.35 -68.17 71.00
CA LYS A 216 89.06 -68.07 71.71
C LYS A 216 88.75 -66.63 72.12
N MET A 217 89.74 -65.87 72.60
CA MET A 217 89.57 -64.45 72.92
C MET A 217 89.29 -63.63 71.66
N ALA A 218 90.13 -63.75 70.62
CA ALA A 218 89.98 -62.99 69.38
C ALA A 218 88.63 -63.23 68.68
N ILE A 219 88.14 -64.48 68.65
CA ILE A 219 86.80 -64.80 68.12
C ILE A 219 85.70 -64.20 69.00
N SER A 220 85.81 -64.31 70.32
CA SER A 220 84.83 -63.70 71.24
C SER A 220 84.78 -62.17 71.11
N GLU A 221 85.87 -61.55 70.67
CA GLU A 221 85.91 -60.11 70.39
C GLU A 221 85.19 -59.70 69.09
N LEU A 222 84.97 -60.61 68.14
CA LEU A 222 84.21 -60.32 66.90
C LEU A 222 82.70 -60.18 67.15
N PHE A 223 82.18 -60.92 68.14
CA PHE A 223 80.75 -61.03 68.44
C PHE A 223 80.28 -60.03 69.49
N THR A 224 78.99 -59.70 69.47
CA THR A 224 78.33 -58.88 70.51
C THR A 224 78.33 -59.57 71.87
N ASP A 225 78.10 -60.88 71.87
CA ASP A 225 77.85 -61.71 73.05
C ASP A 225 78.07 -63.20 72.74
N ALA A 226 77.97 -64.04 73.79
CA ALA A 226 78.23 -65.47 73.72
C ALA A 226 77.26 -66.29 72.85
N SER A 227 76.12 -65.74 72.42
CA SER A 227 75.22 -66.41 71.45
C SER A 227 75.75 -66.37 70.01
N LYS A 228 76.72 -65.47 69.74
CA LYS A 228 77.38 -65.30 68.44
C LYS A 228 76.39 -65.06 67.29
N ASN A 229 75.25 -64.42 67.57
CA ASN A 229 74.20 -64.17 66.59
C ASN A 229 74.29 -62.78 65.93
N ALA A 230 75.10 -61.87 66.48
CA ALA A 230 75.47 -60.60 65.88
C ALA A 230 76.96 -60.31 66.10
N ILE A 231 77.57 -59.59 65.17
CA ILE A 231 78.94 -59.07 65.29
C ILE A 231 78.91 -57.62 65.77
N LYS A 232 80.01 -57.15 66.36
CA LYS A 232 80.17 -55.72 66.70
C LYS A 232 80.27 -54.87 65.43
N GLU A 233 79.88 -53.60 65.51
CA GLU A 233 80.06 -52.62 64.43
C GLU A 233 81.54 -52.40 64.06
N THR A 234 82.46 -52.63 65.00
CA THR A 234 83.91 -52.56 64.77
C THR A 234 84.47 -53.79 64.04
N THR A 235 83.72 -54.89 63.98
CA THR A 235 84.14 -56.13 63.32
C THR A 235 84.14 -55.92 61.81
N ASN A 236 85.29 -56.11 61.19
CA ASN A 236 85.51 -55.92 59.77
C ASN A 236 86.41 -57.04 59.20
N GLN A 237 86.74 -56.97 57.92
CA GLN A 237 87.51 -58.03 57.28
C GLN A 237 88.88 -58.21 57.93
N ALA A 238 89.60 -57.14 58.27
CA ALA A 238 90.92 -57.22 58.88
C ALA A 238 90.89 -57.78 60.32
N THR A 239 89.82 -57.56 61.09
CA THR A 239 89.69 -58.20 62.42
C THR A 239 89.36 -59.69 62.30
N ILE A 240 88.53 -60.07 61.31
CA ILE A 240 88.25 -61.48 60.98
C ILE A 240 89.52 -62.19 60.49
N ASP A 241 90.30 -61.57 59.60
CA ASP A 241 91.56 -62.12 59.09
C ASP A 241 92.61 -62.25 60.21
N SER A 242 92.63 -61.30 61.16
CA SER A 242 93.47 -61.38 62.36
C SER A 242 93.09 -62.56 63.26
N ALA A 243 91.79 -62.80 63.46
CA ALA A 243 91.31 -63.98 64.17
C ALA A 243 91.61 -65.28 63.40
N GLN A 244 91.47 -65.29 62.06
CA GLN A 244 91.82 -66.42 61.20
C GLN A 244 93.28 -66.84 61.38
N ASN A 245 94.19 -65.87 61.46
CA ASN A 245 95.62 -66.12 61.68
C ASN A 245 95.93 -66.73 63.06
N LEU A 246 95.09 -66.49 64.08
CA LEU A 246 95.20 -67.12 65.39
C LEU A 246 94.58 -68.52 65.41
N VAL A 247 93.41 -68.72 64.80
CA VAL A 247 92.81 -70.06 64.61
C VAL A 247 93.76 -70.98 63.85
N ASN A 248 94.46 -70.46 62.83
CA ASN A 248 95.42 -71.21 62.03
C ASN A 248 96.58 -71.79 62.86
N GLN A 249 96.94 -71.18 64.00
CA GLN A 249 98.02 -71.65 64.89
C GLN A 249 97.60 -72.80 65.82
N VAL A 250 96.30 -73.01 66.05
CA VAL A 250 95.78 -74.11 66.88
C VAL A 250 96.10 -75.45 66.21
N GLN A 251 96.65 -76.39 66.96
CA GLN A 251 96.99 -77.76 66.54
C GLN A 251 95.87 -78.76 66.87
N ASN A 252 95.14 -78.57 67.98
CA ASN A 252 94.01 -79.44 68.32
C ASN A 252 92.91 -79.36 67.23
N PRO A 253 92.62 -80.45 66.49
CA PRO A 253 91.78 -80.38 65.30
C PRO A 253 90.31 -80.11 65.63
N THR A 254 89.81 -80.63 66.76
CA THR A 254 88.42 -80.42 67.20
C THR A 254 88.18 -78.96 67.57
N VAL A 255 89.04 -78.40 68.43
CA VAL A 255 88.94 -76.99 68.85
C VAL A 255 89.14 -76.05 67.66
N LYS A 256 90.04 -76.39 66.72
CA LYS A 256 90.23 -75.62 65.48
C LYS A 256 88.97 -75.59 64.61
N ALA A 257 88.27 -76.72 64.49
CA ALA A 257 87.03 -76.80 63.70
C ALA A 257 85.88 -76.00 64.33
N GLU A 258 85.71 -76.05 65.66
CA GLU A 258 84.72 -75.24 66.38
C GLU A 258 84.98 -73.74 66.19
N LEU A 259 86.23 -73.30 66.37
CA LEU A 259 86.64 -71.91 66.19
C LEU A 259 86.56 -71.44 64.74
N GLN A 260 86.79 -72.33 63.77
CA GLN A 260 86.58 -72.02 62.35
C GLN A 260 85.09 -71.80 62.04
N ALA A 261 84.20 -72.65 62.56
CA ALA A 261 82.75 -72.50 62.36
C ALA A 261 82.21 -71.20 62.98
N ASP A 262 82.69 -70.81 64.16
CA ASP A 262 82.43 -69.49 64.73
C ASP A 262 82.90 -68.36 63.81
N LEU A 263 84.14 -68.45 63.32
CA LEU A 263 84.74 -67.42 62.48
C LEU A 263 84.08 -67.28 61.11
N ASP A 264 83.57 -68.38 60.55
CA ASP A 264 82.82 -68.37 59.29
C ASP A 264 81.40 -67.79 59.49
N LYS A 265 80.76 -68.04 60.64
CA LYS A 265 79.54 -67.32 61.04
C LYS A 265 79.76 -65.81 61.19
N ALA A 266 80.95 -65.38 61.65
CA ALA A 266 81.30 -63.95 61.69
C ALA A 266 81.45 -63.34 60.27
N LYS A 267 81.95 -64.11 59.29
CA LYS A 267 82.04 -63.68 57.87
C LYS A 267 80.66 -63.54 57.23
N GLU A 268 79.76 -64.48 57.50
CA GLU A 268 78.36 -64.43 57.08
C GLU A 268 77.67 -63.17 57.65
N LEU A 269 77.74 -62.97 58.97
CA LEU A 269 77.15 -61.80 59.63
C LEU A 269 77.76 -60.47 59.17
N LEU A 270 79.05 -60.41 58.84
CA LEU A 270 79.68 -59.23 58.24
C LEU A 270 79.15 -58.94 56.81
N THR A 271 78.78 -59.98 56.08
CA THR A 271 78.15 -59.82 54.76
C THR A 271 76.73 -59.26 54.91
N THR A 272 75.94 -59.82 55.83
CA THR A 272 74.60 -59.31 56.18
C THR A 272 74.61 -57.87 56.70
N GLN A 273 75.59 -57.51 57.54
CA GLN A 273 75.74 -56.15 58.07
C GLN A 273 76.05 -55.12 56.97
N LYS A 274 76.93 -55.47 56.02
CA LYS A 274 77.24 -54.62 54.85
C LYS A 274 76.03 -54.46 53.93
N GLU A 275 75.31 -55.55 53.66
CA GLU A 275 74.08 -55.51 52.86
C GLU A 275 73.02 -54.61 53.50
N GLN A 276 72.81 -54.71 54.81
CA GLN A 276 71.88 -53.82 55.52
C GLN A 276 72.31 -52.35 55.42
N ALA A 277 73.60 -52.04 55.62
CA ALA A 277 74.11 -50.68 55.47
C ALA A 277 73.92 -50.13 54.03
N ASN A 278 74.04 -50.99 53.00
CA ASN A 278 73.73 -50.60 51.61
C ASN A 278 72.24 -50.33 51.42
N LYS A 279 71.35 -51.18 51.94
CA LYS A 279 69.89 -50.98 51.92
C LYS A 279 69.48 -49.68 52.59
N ASP A 280 70.01 -49.41 53.78
CA ASP A 280 69.71 -48.19 54.54
C ASP A 280 70.19 -46.93 53.78
N THR A 281 71.40 -46.99 53.21
CA THR A 281 71.97 -45.89 52.41
C THR A 281 71.15 -45.64 51.13
N ALA A 282 70.72 -46.70 50.45
CA ALA A 282 69.89 -46.58 49.25
C ALA A 282 68.48 -46.07 49.56
N SER A 283 67.86 -46.56 50.65
CA SER A 283 66.57 -46.08 51.14
C SER A 283 66.60 -44.58 51.47
N VAL A 284 67.61 -44.10 52.21
CA VAL A 284 67.78 -42.66 52.49
C VAL A 284 67.96 -41.86 51.18
N ALA A 285 68.83 -42.30 50.28
CA ALA A 285 69.08 -41.61 49.01
C ALA A 285 67.85 -41.52 48.11
N ILE A 286 66.95 -42.51 48.16
CA ILE A 286 65.68 -42.53 47.43
C ILE A 286 64.64 -41.64 48.09
N ASN A 287 64.44 -41.78 49.40
CA ASN A 287 63.52 -40.96 50.16
C ASN A 287 63.84 -39.46 49.96
N GLU A 288 65.12 -39.08 49.98
CA GLU A 288 65.55 -37.69 49.80
C GLU A 288 65.28 -37.09 48.40
N LEU A 289 64.89 -37.88 47.39
CA LEU A 289 64.42 -37.35 46.10
C LEU A 289 63.05 -36.66 46.19
N PHE A 290 62.22 -37.08 47.14
CA PHE A 290 60.80 -36.76 47.22
C PHE A 290 60.46 -35.65 48.23
N GLU A 291 59.32 -34.95 48.04
CA GLU A 291 58.80 -34.02 49.05
C GLU A 291 58.64 -34.74 50.41
N ASN A 292 58.95 -34.04 51.50
CA ASN A 292 58.91 -34.57 52.88
C ASN A 292 59.78 -35.81 53.17
N ASN A 293 60.68 -36.18 52.26
CA ASN A 293 61.44 -37.43 52.26
C ASN A 293 60.56 -38.70 52.15
N ASP A 294 59.47 -38.65 51.38
CA ASP A 294 58.51 -39.76 51.25
C ASP A 294 58.17 -40.09 49.77
N PRO A 295 58.57 -41.27 49.23
CA PRO A 295 58.18 -41.72 47.89
C PRO A 295 56.65 -41.79 47.65
N ALA A 296 55.84 -41.86 48.70
CA ALA A 296 54.38 -41.81 48.59
C ALA A 296 53.80 -40.39 48.42
N SER A 297 54.64 -39.34 48.43
CA SER A 297 54.21 -37.94 48.24
C SER A 297 53.81 -37.56 46.80
N ASP A 298 54.05 -38.45 45.83
CA ASP A 298 53.83 -38.25 44.39
C ASP A 298 54.53 -37.00 43.81
N LYS A 299 55.59 -36.50 44.47
CA LYS A 299 56.35 -35.33 44.04
C LYS A 299 57.83 -35.40 44.40
N ILE A 300 58.67 -34.89 43.50
CA ILE A 300 60.10 -34.66 43.77
C ILE A 300 60.36 -33.25 44.31
N LYS A 301 61.45 -33.07 45.06
CA LYS A 301 61.95 -31.74 45.45
C LYS A 301 62.47 -30.96 44.24
N ASP A 302 62.47 -29.63 44.30
CA ASP A 302 63.12 -28.76 43.31
C ASP A 302 64.62 -29.07 43.15
N THR A 303 65.28 -29.49 44.23
CA THR A 303 66.70 -29.88 44.24
C THR A 303 66.96 -31.22 43.54
N THR A 304 65.92 -32.02 43.29
CA THR A 304 66.04 -33.29 42.59
C THR A 304 66.26 -33.02 41.10
N THR A 305 67.38 -33.52 40.60
CA THR A 305 67.84 -33.39 39.21
C THR A 305 68.37 -34.74 38.76
N GLN A 306 68.61 -34.91 37.45
CA GLN A 306 69.15 -36.18 36.92
C GLN A 306 70.43 -36.62 37.66
N ALA A 307 71.34 -35.69 37.98
CA ALA A 307 72.56 -35.99 38.72
C ALA A 307 72.30 -36.51 40.16
N VAL A 308 71.19 -36.13 40.80
CA VAL A 308 70.82 -36.67 42.13
C VAL A 308 70.19 -38.05 41.99
N ILE A 309 69.36 -38.26 40.96
CA ILE A 309 68.80 -39.57 40.58
C ILE A 309 69.92 -40.57 40.24
N ASP A 310 70.92 -40.17 39.46
CA ASP A 310 72.07 -41.01 39.09
C ASP A 310 72.90 -41.40 40.34
N ASN A 311 73.04 -40.49 41.30
CA ASN A 311 73.68 -40.79 42.58
C ASN A 311 72.87 -41.78 43.43
N ALA A 312 71.53 -41.72 43.40
CA ALA A 312 70.66 -42.69 44.07
C ALA A 312 70.68 -44.07 43.39
N GLN A 313 70.71 -44.11 42.04
CA GLN A 313 70.92 -45.34 41.26
C GLN A 313 72.19 -46.06 41.73
N ALA A 314 73.30 -45.34 41.84
CA ALA A 314 74.59 -45.88 42.31
C ALA A 314 74.56 -46.39 43.77
N LYS A 315 73.54 -46.06 44.58
CA LYS A 315 73.31 -46.70 45.89
C LYS A 315 72.47 -47.97 45.78
N ILE A 316 71.41 -47.96 44.98
CA ILE A 316 70.60 -49.15 44.67
C ILE A 316 71.47 -50.24 44.04
N ASP A 317 72.37 -49.88 43.13
CA ASP A 317 73.23 -50.83 42.43
C ASP A 317 74.11 -51.66 43.39
N ALA A 318 74.46 -51.12 44.56
CA ALA A 318 75.23 -51.76 45.62
C ALA A 318 74.40 -52.68 46.56
N VAL A 319 73.07 -52.65 46.48
CA VAL A 319 72.17 -53.59 47.18
C VAL A 319 72.20 -54.93 46.45
N THR A 320 72.36 -56.05 47.17
CA THR A 320 72.38 -57.41 46.60
C THR A 320 71.09 -58.21 46.83
N ASP A 321 70.23 -57.74 47.74
CA ASP A 321 68.88 -58.25 47.92
C ASP A 321 67.94 -57.77 46.79
N GLU A 322 67.71 -58.63 45.80
CA GLU A 322 66.91 -58.32 44.60
C GLU A 322 65.50 -57.80 44.91
N ALA A 323 64.87 -58.24 46.01
CA ALA A 323 63.53 -57.79 46.39
C ALA A 323 63.53 -56.35 46.92
N THR A 324 64.49 -56.01 47.79
CA THR A 324 64.69 -54.65 48.29
C THR A 324 65.13 -53.72 47.16
N LYS A 325 66.02 -54.21 46.29
CA LYS A 325 66.51 -53.51 45.10
C LYS A 325 65.38 -53.16 44.13
N ALA A 326 64.48 -54.10 43.85
CA ALA A 326 63.34 -53.89 42.96
C ALA A 326 62.36 -52.84 43.49
N THR A 327 62.08 -52.81 44.81
CA THR A 327 61.23 -51.78 45.42
C THR A 327 61.88 -50.40 45.29
N LEU A 328 63.13 -50.25 45.71
CA LEU A 328 63.86 -48.97 45.63
C LEU A 328 64.04 -48.50 44.17
N GLN A 329 64.19 -49.42 43.23
CA GLN A 329 64.25 -49.11 41.79
C GLN A 329 62.92 -48.56 41.28
N ALA A 330 61.78 -49.12 41.70
CA ALA A 330 60.47 -48.61 41.32
C ALA A 330 60.23 -47.18 41.85
N ASP A 331 60.66 -46.89 43.09
CA ASP A 331 60.62 -45.53 43.64
C ASP A 331 61.59 -44.58 42.91
N LEU A 332 62.76 -45.06 42.48
CA LEU A 332 63.69 -44.28 41.66
C LEU A 332 63.13 -43.97 40.27
N ASP A 333 62.48 -44.94 39.64
CA ASP A 333 61.93 -44.79 38.29
C ASP A 333 60.69 -43.88 38.31
N LYS A 334 59.88 -43.94 39.36
CA LYS A 334 58.86 -42.94 39.68
C LYS A 334 59.46 -41.53 39.84
N ALA A 335 60.62 -41.39 40.50
CA ALA A 335 61.30 -40.10 40.59
C ALA A 335 61.84 -39.59 39.22
N LYS A 336 62.18 -40.49 38.29
CA LYS A 336 62.55 -40.13 36.90
C LYS A 336 61.34 -39.64 36.11
N GLU A 337 60.19 -40.31 36.22
CA GLU A 337 58.94 -39.87 35.57
C GLU A 337 58.51 -38.49 36.09
N LEU A 338 58.46 -38.30 37.41
CA LEU A 338 58.14 -37.02 38.03
C LEU A 338 59.14 -35.90 37.71
N LEU A 339 60.41 -36.23 37.41
CA LEU A 339 61.39 -35.26 36.93
C LEU A 339 61.07 -34.78 35.51
N VAL A 340 60.72 -35.70 34.60
CA VAL A 340 60.32 -35.37 33.23
C VAL A 340 59.04 -34.51 33.23
N ASP A 341 58.04 -34.89 34.04
CA ASP A 341 56.78 -34.15 34.14
C ASP A 341 56.98 -32.74 34.72
N ARG A 342 57.75 -32.60 35.81
CA ARG A 342 58.06 -31.29 36.42
C ARG A 342 58.78 -30.36 35.44
N ASP A 343 59.79 -30.88 34.74
CA ASP A 343 60.59 -30.08 33.82
C ASP A 343 59.79 -29.73 32.54
N ALA A 344 58.86 -30.59 32.11
CA ALA A 344 57.89 -30.29 31.04
C ALA A 344 56.81 -29.27 31.45
N GLU A 345 56.30 -29.33 32.69
CA GLU A 345 55.43 -28.29 33.24
C GLU A 345 56.15 -26.92 33.31
N ALA A 346 57.44 -26.91 33.67
CA ALA A 346 58.23 -25.68 33.74
C ALA A 346 58.40 -25.02 32.36
N VAL A 347 58.63 -25.80 31.30
CA VAL A 347 58.62 -25.30 29.91
C VAL A 347 57.24 -24.76 29.54
N THR A 348 56.16 -25.50 29.85
CA THR A 348 54.78 -25.09 29.56
C THR A 348 54.39 -23.78 30.25
N GLU A 349 54.86 -23.55 31.48
CA GLU A 349 54.67 -22.29 32.20
C GLU A 349 55.43 -21.12 31.55
N VAL A 350 56.66 -21.35 31.05
CA VAL A 350 57.42 -20.33 30.30
C VAL A 350 56.71 -19.98 28.99
N ASP A 351 56.24 -20.97 28.23
CA ASP A 351 55.46 -20.74 27.02
C ASP A 351 54.14 -19.99 27.30
N ASN A 352 53.43 -20.35 28.38
CA ASN A 352 52.22 -19.64 28.80
C ASN A 352 52.49 -18.17 29.15
N GLN A 353 53.59 -17.86 29.85
CA GLN A 353 54.02 -16.50 30.14
C GLN A 353 54.42 -15.74 28.87
N THR A 354 55.17 -16.37 27.97
CA THR A 354 55.60 -15.76 26.70
C THR A 354 54.42 -15.44 25.79
N LEU A 355 53.47 -16.37 25.63
CA LEU A 355 52.26 -16.16 24.83
C LEU A 355 51.32 -15.13 25.49
N GLY A 356 51.12 -15.20 26.81
CA GLY A 356 50.33 -14.21 27.55
C GLY A 356 50.88 -12.79 27.38
N LYS A 357 52.20 -12.62 27.48
CA LYS A 357 52.88 -11.34 27.21
C LYS A 357 52.71 -10.90 25.76
N PHE A 358 52.92 -11.80 24.79
CA PHE A 358 52.73 -11.48 23.38
C PHE A 358 51.31 -10.99 23.07
N LEU A 359 50.29 -11.68 23.59
CA LEU A 359 48.88 -11.29 23.39
C LEU A 359 48.57 -9.94 24.01
N VAL A 360 48.99 -9.67 25.25
CA VAL A 360 48.80 -8.36 25.91
C VAL A 360 49.49 -7.24 25.14
N ASN A 361 50.79 -7.41 24.82
CA ASN A 361 51.53 -6.45 24.01
C ASN A 361 50.81 -6.17 22.68
N GLN A 362 50.27 -7.19 22.01
CA GLN A 362 49.56 -7.06 20.74
C GLN A 362 48.27 -6.25 20.78
N LEU A 363 47.72 -5.91 21.96
CA LEU A 363 46.56 -5.03 22.11
C LEU A 363 46.90 -3.54 21.89
N PHE A 364 48.14 -3.14 22.17
CA PHE A 364 48.60 -1.75 22.23
C PHE A 364 49.26 -1.24 20.94
N GLU A 365 49.23 0.07 20.69
CA GLU A 365 50.04 0.66 19.61
C GLU A 365 51.53 0.28 19.78
N ASN A 366 52.23 0.05 18.66
CA ASN A 366 53.65 -0.36 18.63
C ASN A 366 54.00 -1.65 19.38
N ASN A 367 52.98 -2.41 19.82
CA ASN A 367 53.09 -3.60 20.67
C ASN A 367 53.65 -3.32 22.07
N ASP A 368 53.36 -2.15 22.66
CA ASP A 368 53.89 -1.73 23.97
C ASP A 368 52.78 -1.34 24.97
N PRO A 369 52.57 -2.10 26.07
CA PRO A 369 51.64 -1.76 27.15
C PRO A 369 51.89 -0.43 27.87
N ALA A 370 53.05 0.21 27.66
CA ALA A 370 53.27 1.59 28.11
C ALA A 370 52.59 2.65 27.23
N SER A 371 51.99 2.26 26.09
CA SER A 371 51.22 3.16 25.23
C SER A 371 49.91 3.62 25.88
N ASP A 372 49.56 4.89 25.68
CA ASP A 372 48.27 5.48 26.01
C ASP A 372 47.15 5.08 25.02
N LYS A 373 47.42 4.15 24.09
CA LYS A 373 46.49 3.72 23.04
C LYS A 373 46.52 2.22 22.76
N ILE A 374 45.36 1.71 22.40
CA ILE A 374 45.19 0.41 21.75
C ILE A 374 45.18 0.54 20.23
N LYS A 375 45.43 -0.57 19.52
CA LYS A 375 45.28 -0.61 18.06
C LYS A 375 43.81 -0.48 17.66
N ASP A 376 43.59 0.07 16.47
CA ASP A 376 42.33 0.01 15.72
C ASP A 376 41.69 -1.40 15.66
N THR A 377 42.51 -2.43 15.50
CA THR A 377 42.04 -3.83 15.45
C THR A 377 41.85 -4.47 16.83
N THR A 378 42.01 -3.75 17.94
CA THR A 378 41.85 -4.30 19.29
C THR A 378 40.37 -4.28 19.69
N THR A 379 39.80 -5.48 19.81
CA THR A 379 38.38 -5.70 20.16
C THR A 379 38.27 -6.46 21.48
N GLN A 380 37.07 -6.44 22.07
CA GLN A 380 36.78 -7.18 23.31
C GLN A 380 37.22 -8.65 23.24
N ALA A 381 37.01 -9.31 22.09
CA ALA A 381 37.41 -10.70 21.88
C ALA A 381 38.92 -10.95 22.03
N LYS A 382 39.77 -10.01 21.59
CA LYS A 382 41.24 -10.10 21.77
C LYS A 382 41.65 -9.86 23.22
N ILE A 383 40.93 -8.99 23.94
CA ILE A 383 41.14 -8.76 25.37
C ILE A 383 40.77 -10.03 26.16
N ASP A 384 39.63 -10.67 25.85
CA ASP A 384 39.23 -11.92 26.51
C ASP A 384 40.09 -13.13 26.09
N GLU A 385 40.64 -13.18 24.86
CA GLU A 385 41.67 -14.15 24.45
C GLU A 385 42.95 -14.01 25.30
N ALA A 386 43.47 -12.79 25.42
CA ALA A 386 44.63 -12.50 26.27
C ALA A 386 44.35 -12.85 27.75
N LYS A 387 43.16 -12.54 28.25
CA LYS A 387 42.68 -12.87 29.60
C LYS A 387 42.64 -14.37 29.87
N GLU A 388 42.11 -15.17 28.95
CA GLU A 388 42.11 -16.63 29.06
C GLU A 388 43.54 -17.18 29.13
N GLN A 389 44.44 -16.65 28.30
CA GLN A 389 45.83 -17.07 28.30
C GLN A 389 46.58 -16.67 29.58
N ILE A 390 46.37 -15.44 30.10
CA ILE A 390 46.92 -15.00 31.38
C ILE A 390 46.39 -15.87 32.53
N ASN A 391 45.14 -16.34 32.47
CA ASN A 391 44.58 -17.22 33.49
C ASN A 391 45.31 -18.57 33.61
N LYS A 392 45.99 -19.05 32.56
CA LYS A 392 46.78 -20.30 32.56
C LYS A 392 48.15 -20.15 33.24
N ILE A 393 48.67 -18.94 33.37
CA ILE A 393 49.96 -18.65 34.02
C ILE A 393 49.90 -19.00 35.51
N LYS A 394 50.85 -19.81 36.00
CA LYS A 394 51.01 -20.16 37.42
C LYS A 394 51.75 -19.08 38.22
N ASN A 395 52.72 -18.38 37.61
CA ASN A 395 53.51 -17.32 38.26
C ASN A 395 52.64 -16.07 38.55
N THR A 396 52.36 -15.81 39.83
CA THR A 396 51.48 -14.71 40.26
C THR A 396 52.00 -13.33 39.90
N VAL A 397 53.30 -13.08 40.00
CA VAL A 397 53.90 -11.75 39.71
C VAL A 397 53.77 -11.40 38.23
N VAL A 398 54.04 -12.36 37.33
CA VAL A 398 53.86 -12.16 35.89
C VAL A 398 52.38 -12.04 35.54
N LYS A 399 51.51 -12.84 36.18
CA LYS A 399 50.06 -12.80 36.01
C LYS A 399 49.46 -11.45 36.41
N GLU A 400 49.81 -10.92 37.59
CA GLU A 400 49.35 -9.64 38.10
C GLU A 400 49.80 -8.47 37.21
N ALA A 401 51.04 -8.49 36.72
CA ALA A 401 51.55 -7.50 35.78
C ALA A 401 50.74 -7.50 34.47
N LEU A 402 50.57 -8.67 33.84
CA LEU A 402 49.81 -8.79 32.60
C LEU A 402 48.31 -8.50 32.78
N GLN A 403 47.73 -8.80 33.96
CA GLN A 403 46.35 -8.42 34.29
C GLN A 403 46.19 -6.90 34.42
N LYS A 404 47.15 -6.20 35.02
CA LYS A 404 47.14 -4.73 35.11
C LYS A 404 47.18 -4.09 33.72
N ASP A 405 48.06 -4.59 32.85
CA ASP A 405 48.19 -4.10 31.47
C ASP A 405 46.93 -4.41 30.65
N LEU A 406 46.33 -5.60 30.84
CA LEU A 406 45.02 -5.95 30.25
C LEU A 406 43.90 -5.00 30.70
N ILE A 407 43.86 -4.62 31.99
CA ILE A 407 42.89 -3.66 32.52
C ILE A 407 43.09 -2.27 31.89
N ALA A 408 44.33 -1.86 31.58
CA ALA A 408 44.59 -0.63 30.85
C ALA A 408 44.04 -0.70 29.41
N ALA A 409 44.29 -1.80 28.68
CA ALA A 409 43.72 -2.02 27.34
C ALA A 409 42.18 -2.01 27.33
N GLN A 410 41.54 -2.67 28.29
CA GLN A 410 40.08 -2.64 28.48
C GLN A 410 39.57 -1.22 28.76
N SER A 411 40.28 -0.46 29.58
CA SER A 411 39.90 0.92 29.93
C SER A 411 39.97 1.85 28.72
N LEU A 412 40.99 1.67 27.87
CA LEU A 412 41.15 2.41 26.61
C LEU A 412 40.08 2.03 25.58
N LEU A 413 39.75 0.73 25.43
CA LEU A 413 38.65 0.29 24.56
C LEU A 413 37.32 0.89 25.00
N ASN A 414 37.02 0.83 26.30
CA ASN A 414 35.79 1.39 26.86
C ASN A 414 35.69 2.91 26.65
N PHE A 415 36.81 3.63 26.68
CA PHE A 415 36.87 5.06 26.40
C PHE A 415 36.63 5.39 24.92
N ILE A 416 37.26 4.66 23.99
CA ILE A 416 37.08 4.86 22.54
C ILE A 416 35.62 4.63 22.15
N LEU A 417 35.03 3.48 22.52
CA LEU A 417 33.63 3.17 22.22
C LEU A 417 32.67 4.19 22.86
N GLN A 418 33.01 4.73 24.04
CA GLN A 418 32.22 5.76 24.71
C GLN A 418 32.25 7.11 23.96
N GLU A 419 33.40 7.53 23.45
CA GLU A 419 33.50 8.74 22.61
C GLU A 419 32.81 8.55 21.25
N GLU A 420 32.86 7.37 20.65
CA GLU A 420 32.11 7.05 19.42
C GLU A 420 30.59 7.10 19.66
N ALA A 421 30.09 6.41 20.68
CA ALA A 421 28.68 6.44 21.05
C ALA A 421 28.21 7.85 21.41
N TYR A 422 28.98 8.60 22.21
CA TYR A 422 28.64 9.99 22.54
C TYR A 422 28.69 10.91 21.30
N SER A 423 29.55 10.62 20.32
CA SER A 423 29.61 11.35 19.07
C SER A 423 28.39 11.10 18.16
N ALA A 424 27.92 9.86 18.07
CA ALA A 424 26.65 9.57 17.41
C ALA A 424 25.47 10.25 18.11
N ILE A 425 25.39 10.14 19.45
CA ILE A 425 24.32 10.76 20.26
C ILE A 425 24.29 12.28 20.10
N LYS A 426 25.43 12.96 20.26
CA LYS A 426 25.48 14.43 20.21
C LYS A 426 25.07 14.95 18.82
N GLU A 427 25.38 14.21 17.75
CA GLU A 427 25.03 14.58 16.39
C GLU A 427 23.52 14.51 16.08
N LEU A 428 22.69 13.90 16.94
CA LEU A 428 21.23 13.94 16.83
C LEU A 428 20.63 15.28 17.24
N PHE A 429 21.39 16.14 17.95
CA PHE A 429 20.90 17.38 18.56
C PHE A 429 21.50 18.65 17.94
N VAL A 430 20.73 19.73 17.93
CA VAL A 430 21.19 21.05 17.46
C VAL A 430 22.41 21.51 18.27
N ASP A 431 23.33 22.21 17.60
CA ASP A 431 24.66 22.60 18.10
C ASP A 431 25.49 21.44 18.68
N ASN A 432 25.18 20.19 18.29
CA ASN A 432 25.71 18.96 18.86
C ASN A 432 25.54 18.90 20.40
N LYS A 433 24.41 19.38 20.92
CA LYS A 433 24.18 19.60 22.36
C LYS A 433 22.91 18.89 22.86
N PRO A 434 23.01 17.65 23.37
CA PRO A 434 21.87 16.91 23.94
C PRO A 434 21.06 17.67 25.00
N SER A 435 21.73 18.44 25.87
CA SER A 435 21.09 19.25 26.92
C SER A 435 20.34 20.49 26.40
N GLY A 436 20.25 20.69 25.08
CA GLY A 436 19.33 21.63 24.46
C GLY A 436 17.90 21.10 24.31
N ASN A 437 17.70 19.78 24.37
CA ASN A 437 16.41 19.11 24.08
C ASN A 437 15.78 19.52 22.73
N VAL A 438 16.60 19.77 21.71
CA VAL A 438 16.17 20.04 20.33
C VAL A 438 16.97 19.14 19.39
N ILE A 439 16.29 18.25 18.67
CA ILE A 439 16.89 17.42 17.63
C ILE A 439 17.13 18.22 16.34
N LYS A 440 18.10 17.81 15.51
CA LYS A 440 18.28 18.41 14.18
C LYS A 440 17.13 18.02 13.25
N ASP A 441 16.87 18.83 12.23
CA ASP A 441 15.88 18.48 11.20
C ASP A 441 16.25 17.22 10.39
N THR A 442 17.53 16.88 10.34
CA THR A 442 18.07 15.66 9.71
C THR A 442 18.06 14.44 10.62
N THR A 443 17.58 14.56 11.87
CA THR A 443 17.50 13.43 12.81
C THR A 443 16.27 12.60 12.48
N ASP A 444 16.50 11.34 12.10
CA ASP A 444 15.48 10.34 11.82
C ASP A 444 15.62 9.13 12.77
N GLN A 445 14.71 8.17 12.64
CA GLN A 445 14.73 6.94 13.45
C GLN A 445 16.06 6.19 13.27
N LYS A 446 16.61 6.16 12.05
CA LYS A 446 17.83 5.44 11.71
C LYS A 446 19.06 6.03 12.42
N GLY A 447 19.13 7.35 12.57
CA GLY A 447 20.17 8.02 13.37
C GLY A 447 20.08 7.65 14.84
N ILE A 448 18.87 7.62 15.41
CA ILE A 448 18.64 7.22 16.81
C ILE A 448 19.00 5.74 17.00
N ASP A 449 18.59 4.85 16.10
CA ASP A 449 18.85 3.41 16.16
C ASP A 449 20.35 3.10 16.04
N ALA A 450 21.08 3.75 15.13
CA ALA A 450 22.53 3.60 15.01
C ALA A 450 23.28 4.07 16.27
N ALA A 451 22.80 5.14 16.91
CA ALA A 451 23.33 5.57 18.20
C ALA A 451 22.97 4.60 19.34
N ARG A 452 21.76 3.99 19.35
CA ARG A 452 21.39 2.91 20.28
C ARG A 452 22.28 1.67 20.11
N GLU A 453 22.63 1.30 18.87
CA GLU A 453 23.53 0.16 18.59
C GLU A 453 24.93 0.39 19.18
N LEU A 454 25.52 1.57 18.97
CA LEU A 454 26.81 1.95 19.57
C LEU A 454 26.76 1.95 21.10
N VAL A 455 25.67 2.44 21.70
CA VAL A 455 25.45 2.37 23.17
C VAL A 455 25.30 0.93 23.66
N GLY A 456 24.68 0.05 22.87
CA GLY A 456 24.59 -1.38 23.15
C GLY A 456 25.95 -2.09 23.20
N GLY A 457 26.94 -1.58 22.47
CA GLY A 457 28.33 -2.02 22.54
C GLY A 457 29.07 -1.69 23.84
N LEU A 458 28.54 -0.79 24.67
CA LEU A 458 29.18 -0.29 25.90
C LEU A 458 29.03 -1.24 27.11
N VAL A 459 29.45 -2.49 26.94
CA VAL A 459 29.36 -3.54 27.96
C VAL A 459 30.03 -3.11 29.28
N ASN A 460 29.26 -3.12 30.37
CA ASN A 460 29.68 -2.69 31.71
C ASN A 460 30.14 -1.21 31.85
N ASN A 461 29.81 -0.33 30.89
CA ASN A 461 30.15 1.10 30.99
C ASN A 461 29.12 1.88 31.85
N ALA A 462 29.60 2.70 32.79
CA ALA A 462 28.77 3.49 33.70
C ALA A 462 27.95 4.62 33.02
N SER A 463 28.32 5.06 31.81
CA SER A 463 27.62 6.11 31.06
C SER A 463 26.49 5.58 30.17
N ALA A 464 26.42 4.28 29.88
CA ALA A 464 25.39 3.69 29.02
C ALA A 464 23.93 3.98 29.47
N PRO A 465 23.58 4.01 30.78
CA PRO A 465 22.23 4.40 31.20
C PRO A 465 21.89 5.87 30.90
N LEU A 466 22.85 6.78 31.07
CA LEU A 466 22.68 8.20 30.73
C LEU A 466 22.51 8.38 29.21
N PHE A 467 23.30 7.66 28.43
CA PHE A 467 23.24 7.68 26.97
C PHE A 467 21.90 7.15 26.44
N ASN A 468 21.37 6.05 27.00
CA ASN A 468 20.02 5.57 26.69
C ASN A 468 18.96 6.61 27.06
N SER A 469 19.02 7.23 28.26
CA SER A 469 18.08 8.29 28.65
C SER A 469 18.10 9.51 27.72
N ILE A 470 19.26 9.84 27.13
CA ILE A 470 19.37 10.88 26.10
C ILE A 470 18.75 10.42 24.78
N LEU A 471 18.92 9.15 24.39
CA LEU A 471 18.33 8.58 23.17
C LEU A 471 16.81 8.42 23.27
N ASP A 472 16.28 8.11 24.46
CA ASP A 472 14.84 8.10 24.73
C ASP A 472 14.26 9.53 24.70
N THR A 473 15.07 10.53 25.09
CA THR A 473 14.72 11.95 24.91
C THR A 473 14.73 12.34 23.42
N ALA A 474 15.73 11.90 22.65
CA ALA A 474 15.78 12.12 21.20
C ALA A 474 14.59 11.46 20.48
N GLN A 475 14.21 10.24 20.90
CA GLN A 475 13.04 9.53 20.40
C GLN A 475 11.76 10.34 20.66
N SER A 476 11.51 10.72 21.91
CA SER A 476 10.31 11.49 22.27
C SER A 476 10.22 12.84 21.56
N LEU A 477 11.37 13.45 21.19
CA LEU A 477 11.41 14.68 20.40
C LEU A 477 11.15 14.43 18.91
N LEU A 478 11.60 13.29 18.36
CA LEU A 478 11.28 12.87 16.99
C LEU A 478 9.80 12.50 16.85
N ASP A 479 9.27 11.72 17.80
CA ASP A 479 7.86 11.33 17.84
C ASP A 479 6.96 12.58 17.90
N ALA A 480 7.32 13.57 18.74
CA ALA A 480 6.62 14.85 18.84
C ALA A 480 6.74 15.71 17.56
N LYS A 481 7.89 15.71 16.87
CA LYS A 481 8.05 16.38 15.57
C LYS A 481 7.14 15.75 14.51
N LEU A 482 7.17 14.43 14.38
CA LEU A 482 6.34 13.67 13.42
C LEU A 482 4.84 13.81 13.72
N GLU A 483 4.46 13.91 14.99
CA GLU A 483 3.08 14.20 15.38
C GLU A 483 2.66 15.64 15.00
N ALA A 484 3.52 16.64 15.23
CA ALA A 484 3.25 18.02 14.81
C ALA A 484 3.12 18.14 13.27
N GLU A 485 3.93 17.39 12.51
CA GLU A 485 3.81 17.32 11.05
C GLU A 485 2.48 16.68 10.58
N LYS A 486 1.96 15.68 11.29
CA LYS A 486 0.63 15.11 11.03
C LYS A 486 -0.49 16.08 11.38
N VAL A 487 -0.40 16.74 12.54
CA VAL A 487 -1.36 17.77 12.97
C VAL A 487 -1.45 18.89 11.93
N ALA A 488 -0.31 19.40 11.46
CA ALA A 488 -0.29 20.42 10.41
C ALA A 488 -0.88 19.93 9.06
N GLN A 489 -0.70 18.66 8.69
CA GLN A 489 -1.33 18.08 7.50
C GLN A 489 -2.85 17.99 7.65
N ALA A 490 -3.34 17.55 8.81
CA ALA A 490 -4.77 17.45 9.08
C ALA A 490 -5.44 18.83 9.27
N GLU A 491 -4.76 19.80 9.91
CA GLU A 491 -5.17 21.21 9.96
C GLU A 491 -5.32 21.77 8.55
N ASN A 492 -4.32 21.61 7.68
CA ASN A 492 -4.43 22.07 6.28
C ASN A 492 -5.58 21.38 5.53
N ALA A 493 -5.73 20.06 5.65
CA ALA A 493 -6.78 19.31 4.96
C ALA A 493 -8.19 19.72 5.40
N VAL A 494 -8.43 19.90 6.71
CA VAL A 494 -9.72 20.41 7.23
C VAL A 494 -9.94 21.86 6.80
N ASN A 495 -8.92 22.71 6.94
CA ASN A 495 -9.01 24.12 6.55
C ASN A 495 -9.40 24.26 5.08
N GLU A 496 -8.81 23.46 4.18
CA GLU A 496 -9.09 23.51 2.75
C GLU A 496 -10.50 23.07 2.34
N LEU A 497 -11.31 22.49 3.23
CA LEU A 497 -12.74 22.26 2.99
C LEU A 497 -13.55 23.58 2.99
N PHE A 498 -13.05 24.61 3.67
CA PHE A 498 -13.78 25.85 3.98
C PHE A 498 -13.36 27.05 3.14
N THR A 499 -14.29 27.99 2.98
CA THR A 499 -14.05 29.26 2.30
C THR A 499 -12.94 30.04 3.00
N ASN A 500 -12.06 30.67 2.23
CA ASN A 500 -10.82 31.32 2.72
C ASN A 500 -9.85 30.41 3.51
N ASN A 501 -10.00 29.09 3.42
CA ASN A 501 -9.26 28.11 4.22
C ASN A 501 -9.42 28.29 5.75
N ASN A 502 -10.62 28.63 6.25
CA ASN A 502 -10.88 28.75 7.69
C ASN A 502 -12.25 28.16 8.12
N PRO A 503 -12.28 27.10 8.96
CA PRO A 503 -13.50 26.51 9.53
C PRO A 503 -14.40 27.49 10.30
N GLU A 504 -13.84 28.54 10.92
CA GLU A 504 -14.64 29.57 11.61
C GLU A 504 -15.57 30.35 10.67
N THR A 505 -15.35 30.29 9.36
CA THR A 505 -16.25 30.92 8.37
C THR A 505 -17.57 30.17 8.18
N GLY A 506 -17.66 28.93 8.67
CA GLY A 506 -18.84 28.07 8.55
C GLY A 506 -19.05 27.48 7.15
N ALA A 507 -18.92 28.27 6.09
CA ALA A 507 -19.24 27.86 4.72
C ALA A 507 -18.13 27.05 4.04
N ILE A 508 -18.45 25.83 3.60
CA ILE A 508 -17.58 25.04 2.71
C ILE A 508 -17.36 25.72 1.36
N LYS A 509 -16.28 25.34 0.65
CA LYS A 509 -16.06 25.78 -0.74
C LYS A 509 -17.08 25.15 -1.68
N GLU A 510 -17.36 25.83 -2.79
CA GLU A 510 -18.21 25.27 -3.85
C GLU A 510 -17.70 23.94 -4.41
N THR A 511 -16.39 23.74 -4.41
CA THR A 511 -15.70 22.53 -4.91
C THR A 511 -15.54 21.42 -3.87
N THR A 512 -15.97 21.61 -2.62
CA THR A 512 -15.84 20.58 -1.57
C THR A 512 -16.86 19.48 -1.82
N THR A 513 -16.40 18.24 -2.00
CA THR A 513 -17.24 17.05 -2.13
C THR A 513 -16.97 16.09 -0.98
N GLN A 514 -17.71 14.97 -0.92
CA GLN A 514 -17.46 13.92 0.07
C GLN A 514 -16.01 13.40 0.02
N LYS A 515 -15.37 13.42 -1.14
CA LYS A 515 -14.02 12.89 -1.31
C LYS A 515 -12.97 13.71 -0.55
N GLU A 516 -13.07 15.04 -0.59
CA GLU A 516 -12.16 15.93 0.14
C GLU A 516 -12.39 15.80 1.66
N ILE A 517 -13.63 15.59 2.09
CA ILE A 517 -13.97 15.31 3.50
C ILE A 517 -13.37 13.95 3.94
N ASP A 518 -13.49 12.90 3.13
CA ASP A 518 -12.93 11.58 3.42
C ASP A 518 -11.37 11.59 3.43
N ASP A 519 -10.74 12.39 2.56
CA ASP A 519 -9.30 12.64 2.57
C ASP A 519 -8.87 13.36 3.87
N ALA A 520 -9.57 14.44 4.24
CA ALA A 520 -9.30 15.19 5.47
C ALA A 520 -9.50 14.32 6.72
N LYS A 521 -10.55 13.49 6.74
CA LYS A 521 -10.77 12.47 7.78
C LYS A 521 -9.61 11.49 7.87
N THR A 522 -9.07 11.04 6.74
CA THR A 522 -7.91 10.14 6.71
C THR A 522 -6.67 10.80 7.33
N ALA A 523 -6.45 12.10 7.09
CA ALA A 523 -5.38 12.86 7.75
C ALA A 523 -5.60 12.99 9.27
N ILE A 524 -6.84 13.28 9.70
CA ILE A 524 -7.23 13.30 11.12
C ILE A 524 -7.01 11.94 11.79
N GLU A 525 -7.36 10.83 11.12
CA GLU A 525 -7.22 9.48 11.67
C GLU A 525 -5.76 9.16 12.03
N ALA A 526 -4.77 9.72 11.31
CA ALA A 526 -3.34 9.57 11.60
C ALA A 526 -2.83 10.39 12.81
N VAL A 527 -3.54 11.44 13.23
CA VAL A 527 -3.23 12.25 14.43
C VAL A 527 -3.45 11.41 15.70
N THR A 528 -2.48 11.45 16.61
CA THR A 528 -2.49 10.73 17.89
C THR A 528 -2.71 11.64 19.10
N ASP A 529 -2.46 12.95 19.00
CA ASP A 529 -2.91 13.91 20.02
C ASP A 529 -4.43 14.00 20.04
N ALA A 530 -5.05 13.48 21.10
CA ALA A 530 -6.51 13.40 21.22
C ALA A 530 -7.20 14.77 21.36
N GLY A 531 -6.49 15.82 21.78
CA GLY A 531 -7.04 17.17 21.88
C GLY A 531 -7.13 17.83 20.49
N LYS A 532 -6.02 17.79 19.75
CA LYS A 532 -5.95 18.27 18.36
C LYS A 532 -6.84 17.46 17.43
N LYS A 533 -6.91 16.13 17.61
CA LYS A 533 -7.84 15.28 16.86
C LYS A 533 -9.29 15.72 17.05
N ALA A 534 -9.73 15.95 18.29
CA ALA A 534 -11.10 16.38 18.58
C ALA A 534 -11.43 17.80 18.05
N GLU A 535 -10.46 18.72 18.05
CA GLU A 535 -10.59 20.05 17.41
C GLU A 535 -10.81 19.93 15.90
N LEU A 536 -10.06 19.05 15.24
CA LEU A 536 -10.17 18.80 13.80
C LEU A 536 -11.42 18.01 13.43
N GLU A 537 -11.83 17.03 14.24
CA GLU A 537 -13.08 16.30 14.08
C GLU A 537 -14.28 17.25 14.17
N ALA A 538 -14.25 18.30 15.01
CA ALA A 538 -15.29 19.31 15.04
C ALA A 538 -15.39 20.11 13.72
N GLY A 539 -14.24 20.50 13.14
CA GLY A 539 -14.19 21.13 11.82
C GLY A 539 -14.67 20.22 10.69
N LEU A 540 -14.28 18.94 10.72
CA LEU A 540 -14.73 17.93 9.75
C LEU A 540 -16.25 17.72 9.81
N ASN A 541 -16.81 17.58 11.02
CA ASN A 541 -18.26 17.40 11.20
C ASN A 541 -19.06 18.62 10.72
N LEU A 542 -18.54 19.83 10.90
CA LEU A 542 -19.14 21.06 10.36
C LEU A 542 -19.09 21.07 8.82
N ALA A 543 -17.99 20.63 8.21
CA ALA A 543 -17.89 20.52 6.75
C ALA A 543 -18.87 19.48 6.17
N GLN A 544 -19.04 18.34 6.84
CA GLN A 544 -20.03 17.33 6.46
C GLN A 544 -21.46 17.88 6.57
N GLN A 545 -21.81 18.51 7.70
CA GLN A 545 -23.14 19.11 7.88
C GLN A 545 -23.46 20.12 6.76
N GLN A 546 -22.49 20.96 6.39
CA GLN A 546 -22.66 21.93 5.31
C GLN A 546 -22.77 21.29 3.91
N LEU A 547 -22.09 20.17 3.67
CA LEU A 547 -22.25 19.41 2.42
C LEU A 547 -23.62 18.72 2.34
N ASP A 548 -24.09 18.18 3.46
CA ASP A 548 -25.41 17.57 3.59
C ASP A 548 -26.51 18.62 3.37
N GLU A 549 -26.43 19.78 4.06
CA GLU A 549 -27.33 20.92 3.88
C GLU A 549 -27.33 21.46 2.44
N LYS A 550 -26.14 21.58 1.82
CA LYS A 550 -26.02 21.98 0.40
C LYS A 550 -26.68 20.97 -0.54
N THR A 551 -26.54 19.67 -0.26
CA THR A 551 -27.13 18.60 -1.07
C THR A 551 -28.65 18.56 -0.93
N GLU A 552 -29.18 18.74 0.30
CA GLU A 552 -30.62 18.84 0.54
C GLU A 552 -31.22 20.11 -0.10
N ALA A 553 -30.52 21.24 -0.05
CA ALA A 553 -30.94 22.47 -0.73
C ALA A 553 -31.02 22.31 -2.27
N ALA A 554 -30.02 21.66 -2.88
CA ALA A 554 -30.02 21.37 -4.32
C ALA A 554 -31.15 20.41 -4.72
N ALA A 555 -31.38 19.34 -3.94
CA ALA A 555 -32.49 18.40 -4.18
C ALA A 555 -33.87 19.09 -4.00
N THR A 556 -34.00 19.97 -3.01
CA THR A 556 -35.20 20.77 -2.78
C THR A 556 -35.46 21.73 -3.94
N GLU A 557 -34.42 22.35 -4.51
CA GLU A 557 -34.56 23.21 -5.68
C GLU A 557 -34.97 22.42 -6.94
N GLN A 558 -34.33 21.26 -7.20
CA GLN A 558 -34.72 20.38 -8.30
C GLN A 558 -36.20 19.94 -8.18
N ALA A 559 -36.66 19.57 -6.98
CA ALA A 559 -38.05 19.17 -6.76
C ALA A 559 -39.07 20.28 -7.09
N LYS A 560 -38.73 21.56 -6.88
CA LYS A 560 -39.57 22.68 -7.33
C LYS A 560 -39.54 22.86 -8.84
N GLN A 561 -38.36 22.71 -9.46
CA GLN A 561 -38.22 22.82 -10.92
C GLN A 561 -39.04 21.74 -11.63
N GLU A 562 -39.01 20.51 -11.12
CA GLU A 562 -39.86 19.40 -11.58
C GLU A 562 -41.35 19.74 -11.39
N ALA A 563 -41.77 20.14 -10.18
CA ALA A 563 -43.16 20.50 -9.91
C ALA A 563 -43.69 21.68 -10.77
N ALA A 564 -42.86 22.69 -11.03
CA ALA A 564 -43.20 23.83 -11.88
C ALA A 564 -43.19 23.46 -13.39
N THR A 565 -42.32 22.53 -13.79
CA THR A 565 -42.31 21.95 -15.14
C THR A 565 -43.58 21.13 -15.39
N ASP A 566 -43.96 20.27 -14.45
CA ASP A 566 -45.21 19.50 -14.53
C ASP A 566 -46.44 20.43 -14.55
N ALA A 567 -46.48 21.44 -13.68
CA ALA A 567 -47.58 22.42 -13.66
C ALA A 567 -47.73 23.18 -14.99
N ILE A 568 -46.62 23.57 -15.64
CA ILE A 568 -46.67 24.16 -16.99
C ILE A 568 -47.09 23.14 -18.04
N ASN A 569 -46.51 21.95 -18.04
CA ASN A 569 -46.86 20.89 -18.97
C ASN A 569 -48.37 20.60 -18.91
N GLU A 570 -48.97 20.53 -17.72
CA GLU A 570 -50.39 20.25 -17.55
C GLU A 570 -51.33 21.35 -18.08
N LEU A 571 -50.86 22.56 -18.40
CA LEU A 571 -51.69 23.57 -19.08
C LEU A 571 -51.96 23.22 -20.55
N PHE A 572 -51.09 22.42 -21.18
CA PHE A 572 -51.05 22.19 -22.63
C PHE A 572 -51.53 20.81 -23.08
N THR A 573 -51.97 20.74 -24.33
CA THR A 573 -52.42 19.51 -24.96
C THR A 573 -51.29 18.47 -25.00
N ASN A 574 -51.62 17.21 -24.71
CA ASN A 574 -50.67 16.10 -24.52
C ASN A 574 -49.59 16.32 -23.44
N ASN A 575 -49.81 17.26 -22.50
CA ASN A 575 -48.84 17.68 -21.49
C ASN A 575 -47.49 18.20 -22.09
N ASN A 576 -47.52 18.96 -23.20
CA ASN A 576 -46.31 19.54 -23.79
C ASN A 576 -46.55 21.00 -24.28
N PRO A 577 -45.84 22.02 -23.75
CA PRO A 577 -45.94 23.41 -24.20
C PRO A 577 -45.51 23.65 -25.64
N GLU A 578 -44.65 22.80 -26.23
CA GLU A 578 -44.28 22.89 -27.66
C GLU A 578 -45.48 22.68 -28.60
N THR A 579 -46.60 22.12 -28.11
CA THR A 579 -47.83 22.02 -28.92
C THR A 579 -48.46 23.38 -29.21
N GLY A 580 -48.16 24.40 -28.40
CA GLY A 580 -48.70 25.75 -28.55
C GLY A 580 -50.21 25.87 -28.32
N THR A 581 -50.89 24.83 -27.81
CA THR A 581 -52.35 24.83 -27.61
C THR A 581 -52.72 24.31 -26.22
N ILE A 582 -53.36 25.15 -25.42
CA ILE A 582 -53.84 24.79 -24.08
C ILE A 582 -54.92 23.70 -24.13
N LYS A 583 -55.11 22.98 -23.02
CA LYS A 583 -56.22 22.02 -22.89
C LYS A 583 -57.56 22.76 -22.88
N GLU A 584 -58.63 22.08 -23.29
CA GLU A 584 -59.99 22.62 -23.18
C GLU A 584 -60.39 22.99 -21.73
N THR A 585 -59.83 22.27 -20.76
CA THR A 585 -60.05 22.46 -19.32
C THR A 585 -59.18 23.52 -18.67
N THR A 586 -58.20 24.10 -19.37
CA THR A 586 -57.31 25.11 -18.79
C THR A 586 -58.06 26.43 -18.62
N THR A 587 -58.09 26.94 -17.39
CA THR A 587 -58.64 28.26 -17.04
C THR A 587 -57.56 29.14 -16.42
N GLN A 588 -57.90 30.39 -16.10
CA GLN A 588 -56.98 31.30 -15.40
C GLN A 588 -56.47 30.70 -14.08
N LYS A 589 -57.27 29.87 -13.40
CA LYS A 589 -56.90 29.31 -12.10
C LYS A 589 -55.75 28.32 -12.18
N GLU A 590 -55.69 27.50 -13.22
CA GLU A 590 -54.58 26.57 -13.45
C GLU A 590 -53.30 27.33 -13.87
N ILE A 591 -53.44 28.42 -14.63
CA ILE A 591 -52.32 29.31 -14.98
C ILE A 591 -51.77 30.01 -13.72
N ASP A 592 -52.63 30.53 -12.85
CA ASP A 592 -52.24 31.17 -11.59
C ASP A 592 -51.56 30.17 -10.61
N ASP A 593 -52.03 28.91 -10.58
CA ASP A 593 -51.38 27.82 -9.82
C ASP A 593 -49.97 27.52 -10.37
N ALA A 594 -49.83 27.35 -11.70
CA ALA A 594 -48.54 27.08 -12.34
C ALA A 594 -47.55 28.24 -12.15
N LYS A 595 -48.04 29.48 -12.24
CA LYS A 595 -47.26 30.68 -11.89
C LYS A 595 -46.74 30.63 -10.45
N THR A 596 -47.57 30.21 -9.50
CA THR A 596 -47.18 30.08 -8.09
C THR A 596 -46.06 29.05 -7.89
N ALA A 597 -46.07 27.95 -8.66
CA ALA A 597 -44.98 26.96 -8.67
C ALA A 597 -43.68 27.56 -9.24
N ILE A 598 -43.76 28.30 -10.35
CA ILE A 598 -42.61 29.00 -10.96
C ILE A 598 -42.03 30.05 -10.00
N GLU A 599 -42.86 30.81 -9.28
CA GLU A 599 -42.40 31.82 -8.33
C GLU A 599 -41.50 31.22 -7.22
N ALA A 600 -41.70 29.95 -6.84
CA ALA A 600 -40.88 29.24 -5.85
C ALA A 600 -39.50 28.77 -6.36
N VAL A 601 -39.33 28.56 -7.67
CA VAL A 601 -38.06 28.19 -8.32
C VAL A 601 -37.03 29.31 -8.13
N THR A 602 -35.79 28.96 -7.78
CA THR A 602 -34.70 29.93 -7.55
C THR A 602 -33.60 29.89 -8.60
N ASP A 603 -33.50 28.82 -9.40
CA ASP A 603 -32.70 28.81 -10.62
C ASP A 603 -33.29 29.79 -11.66
N ALA A 604 -32.50 30.80 -12.05
CA ALA A 604 -32.98 31.88 -12.90
C ALA A 604 -33.23 31.45 -14.35
N ASP A 605 -32.41 30.54 -14.89
CA ASP A 605 -32.50 30.11 -16.29
C ASP A 605 -33.69 29.15 -16.47
N LYS A 606 -33.88 28.19 -15.54
CA LYS A 606 -35.04 27.30 -15.54
C LYS A 606 -36.34 28.06 -15.26
N LYS A 607 -36.31 29.08 -14.39
CA LYS A 607 -37.47 29.95 -14.16
C LYS A 607 -37.87 30.69 -15.44
N ALA A 608 -36.91 31.28 -16.16
CA ALA A 608 -37.17 32.01 -17.40
C ALA A 608 -37.74 31.10 -18.52
N GLU A 609 -37.27 29.84 -18.62
CA GLU A 609 -37.84 28.82 -19.51
C GLU A 609 -39.34 28.58 -19.22
N LEU A 610 -39.68 28.39 -17.94
CA LEU A 610 -41.05 28.11 -17.51
C LEU A 610 -41.96 29.35 -17.61
N GLU A 611 -41.44 30.55 -17.36
CA GLU A 611 -42.16 31.80 -17.60
C GLU A 611 -42.52 31.99 -19.09
N ALA A 612 -41.69 31.52 -20.03
CA ALA A 612 -42.05 31.54 -21.45
C ALA A 612 -43.25 30.61 -21.75
N GLY A 613 -43.28 29.40 -21.15
CA GLY A 613 -44.43 28.49 -21.23
C GLY A 613 -45.70 29.07 -20.60
N LEU A 614 -45.57 29.76 -19.46
CA LEU A 614 -46.68 30.43 -18.78
C LEU A 614 -47.30 31.53 -19.64
N ASN A 615 -46.47 32.39 -20.24
CA ASN A 615 -46.92 33.48 -21.10
C ASN A 615 -47.64 32.95 -22.35
N LEU A 616 -47.16 31.85 -22.94
CA LEU A 616 -47.83 31.19 -24.06
C LEU A 616 -49.18 30.59 -23.66
N ALA A 617 -49.31 30.02 -22.45
CA ALA A 617 -50.58 29.50 -21.94
C ALA A 617 -51.59 30.64 -21.69
N GLN A 618 -51.15 31.78 -21.14
CA GLN A 618 -51.99 32.96 -20.97
C GLN A 618 -52.48 33.51 -22.32
N GLN A 619 -51.57 33.70 -23.29
CA GLN A 619 -51.92 34.15 -24.63
C GLN A 619 -52.99 33.25 -25.27
N GLN A 620 -52.83 31.92 -25.18
CA GLN A 620 -53.79 30.97 -25.70
C GLN A 620 -55.14 31.00 -24.97
N LEU A 621 -55.18 31.31 -23.67
CA LEU A 621 -56.43 31.48 -22.94
C LEU A 621 -57.13 32.79 -23.30
N ASP A 622 -56.37 33.86 -23.49
CA ASP A 622 -56.87 35.17 -23.92
C ASP A 622 -57.45 35.06 -25.35
N GLU A 623 -56.71 34.48 -26.29
CA GLU A 623 -57.18 34.19 -27.66
C GLU A 623 -58.44 33.32 -27.69
N LYS A 624 -58.50 32.26 -26.87
CA LYS A 624 -59.69 31.40 -26.72
C LYS A 624 -60.89 32.19 -26.19
N THR A 625 -60.67 33.12 -25.26
CA THR A 625 -61.72 33.94 -24.65
C THR A 625 -62.22 35.01 -25.62
N GLU A 626 -61.33 35.65 -26.38
CA GLU A 626 -61.70 36.62 -27.42
C GLU A 626 -62.47 35.94 -28.58
N ALA A 627 -62.04 34.76 -29.03
CA ALA A 627 -62.76 33.99 -30.06
C ALA A 627 -64.18 33.62 -29.63
N ALA A 628 -64.36 33.19 -28.37
CA ALA A 628 -65.69 32.91 -27.81
C ALA A 628 -66.55 34.18 -27.69
N ALA A 629 -65.95 35.32 -27.31
CA ALA A 629 -66.65 36.61 -27.23
C ALA A 629 -67.00 37.17 -28.63
N GLU A 630 -66.21 36.88 -29.66
CA GLU A 630 -66.48 37.25 -31.04
C GLU A 630 -67.62 36.43 -31.65
N GLN A 631 -67.69 35.12 -31.41
CA GLN A 631 -68.83 34.29 -31.87
C GLN A 631 -70.16 34.86 -31.36
N VAL A 632 -70.23 35.28 -30.10
CA VAL A 632 -71.44 35.90 -29.53
C VAL A 632 -71.83 37.20 -30.25
N LYS A 633 -70.86 37.99 -30.74
CA LYS A 633 -71.15 39.19 -31.55
C LYS A 633 -71.69 38.80 -32.94
N GLN A 634 -71.09 37.80 -33.58
CA GLN A 634 -71.54 37.27 -34.88
C GLN A 634 -72.98 36.74 -34.79
N ASP A 635 -73.30 35.98 -33.74
CA ASP A 635 -74.63 35.43 -33.49
C ASP A 635 -75.67 36.57 -33.32
N VAL A 636 -75.37 37.56 -32.47
CA VAL A 636 -76.26 38.72 -32.23
C VAL A 636 -76.48 39.55 -33.50
N ALA A 637 -75.45 39.76 -34.32
CA ALA A 637 -75.59 40.48 -35.59
C ALA A 637 -76.36 39.67 -36.64
N THR A 638 -76.17 38.35 -36.67
CA THR A 638 -76.92 37.42 -37.54
C THR A 638 -78.40 37.44 -37.20
N ASP A 639 -78.76 37.32 -35.92
CA ASP A 639 -80.15 37.39 -35.47
C ASP A 639 -80.79 38.76 -35.79
N ALA A 640 -80.09 39.87 -35.52
CA ALA A 640 -80.58 41.22 -35.78
C ALA A 640 -80.87 41.48 -37.27
N ILE A 641 -80.02 40.99 -38.18
CA ILE A 641 -80.25 41.10 -39.63
C ILE A 641 -81.40 40.20 -40.07
N ASN A 642 -81.40 38.94 -39.62
CA ASN A 642 -82.48 38.00 -39.93
C ASN A 642 -83.84 38.59 -39.54
N GLU A 643 -83.95 39.26 -38.38
CA GLU A 643 -85.20 39.88 -37.94
C GLU A 643 -85.73 41.02 -38.85
N LEU A 644 -84.96 41.57 -39.79
CA LEU A 644 -85.45 42.54 -40.77
C LEU A 644 -86.32 41.90 -41.87
N PHE A 645 -86.05 40.63 -42.21
CA PHE A 645 -86.59 39.99 -43.40
C PHE A 645 -87.79 39.09 -43.16
N THR A 646 -88.63 38.93 -44.18
CA THR A 646 -89.80 38.03 -44.12
C THR A 646 -89.33 36.59 -43.85
N ASN A 647 -90.04 35.87 -42.97
CA ASN A 647 -89.64 34.55 -42.45
C ASN A 647 -88.24 34.49 -41.79
N SER A 648 -87.66 35.64 -41.46
CA SER A 648 -86.30 35.79 -40.92
C SER A 648 -85.18 35.19 -41.79
N ASN A 649 -85.22 35.44 -43.12
CA ASN A 649 -84.15 35.08 -44.06
C ASN A 649 -83.91 36.21 -45.11
N PRO A 650 -82.70 36.79 -45.19
CA PRO A 650 -82.29 37.77 -46.22
C PRO A 650 -82.56 37.37 -47.67
N GLU A 651 -82.40 36.09 -48.02
CA GLU A 651 -82.63 35.57 -49.38
C GLU A 651 -84.06 35.80 -49.90
N THR A 652 -85.02 36.10 -49.01
CA THR A 652 -86.43 36.35 -49.39
C THR A 652 -86.64 37.65 -50.16
N GLY A 653 -85.66 38.55 -50.20
CA GLY A 653 -85.74 39.83 -50.94
C GLY A 653 -86.92 40.72 -50.51
N THR A 654 -87.45 40.53 -49.30
CA THR A 654 -88.62 41.26 -48.79
C THR A 654 -88.47 41.55 -47.29
N ILE A 655 -88.37 42.83 -46.93
CA ILE A 655 -88.38 43.28 -45.53
C ILE A 655 -89.78 43.15 -44.90
N LYS A 656 -89.86 42.95 -43.58
CA LYS A 656 -91.14 42.92 -42.86
C LYS A 656 -91.84 44.29 -42.96
N ASP A 657 -93.17 44.31 -42.98
CA ASP A 657 -93.96 45.56 -43.03
C ASP A 657 -93.61 46.54 -41.89
N THR A 658 -93.22 46.01 -40.73
CA THR A 658 -92.83 46.76 -39.53
C THR A 658 -91.46 47.42 -39.60
N VAL A 659 -90.59 47.07 -40.56
CA VAL A 659 -89.24 47.68 -40.66
C VAL A 659 -89.34 49.16 -40.98
N THR A 660 -88.69 49.96 -40.13
CA THR A 660 -88.39 51.38 -40.31
C THR A 660 -86.88 51.59 -40.36
N GLN A 661 -86.41 52.84 -40.46
CA GLN A 661 -84.98 53.15 -40.39
C GLN A 661 -84.37 52.74 -39.04
N LYS A 662 -85.14 52.72 -37.95
CA LYS A 662 -84.60 52.42 -36.61
C LYS A 662 -84.11 50.97 -36.50
N GLU A 663 -84.86 50.03 -37.05
CA GLU A 663 -84.48 48.61 -37.04
C GLU A 663 -83.25 48.35 -37.91
N ILE A 664 -83.10 49.09 -39.02
CA ILE A 664 -81.89 49.10 -39.85
C ILE A 664 -80.68 49.65 -39.06
N ASP A 665 -80.85 50.74 -38.33
CA ASP A 665 -79.78 51.37 -37.53
C ASP A 665 -79.36 50.50 -36.33
N ASP A 666 -80.31 49.80 -35.70
CA ASP A 666 -80.03 48.82 -34.64
C ASP A 666 -79.23 47.63 -35.19
N ALA A 667 -79.64 47.07 -36.34
CA ALA A 667 -78.91 45.98 -37.00
C ALA A 667 -77.51 46.42 -37.46
N GLN A 668 -77.36 47.64 -37.99
CA GLN A 668 -76.03 48.21 -38.31
C GLN A 668 -75.14 48.28 -37.06
N THR A 669 -75.70 48.66 -35.91
CA THR A 669 -74.95 48.71 -34.65
C THR A 669 -74.45 47.32 -34.22
N ALA A 670 -75.22 46.26 -34.48
CA ALA A 670 -74.80 44.89 -34.21
C ALA A 670 -73.68 44.42 -35.17
N VAL A 671 -73.82 44.68 -36.48
CA VAL A 671 -72.77 44.42 -37.50
C VAL A 671 -71.49 45.18 -37.18
N ASP A 672 -71.60 46.45 -36.78
CA ASP A 672 -70.48 47.30 -36.42
C ASP A 672 -69.69 46.76 -35.20
N ALA A 673 -70.32 45.98 -34.33
CA ALA A 673 -69.68 45.32 -33.19
C ALA A 673 -68.91 44.03 -33.55
N VAL A 674 -69.27 43.33 -34.65
CA VAL A 674 -68.52 42.16 -35.16
C VAL A 674 -67.09 42.57 -35.51
N THR A 675 -66.08 41.79 -35.12
CA THR A 675 -64.67 42.10 -35.41
C THR A 675 -64.02 41.16 -36.44
N ASP A 676 -64.62 40.00 -36.74
CA ASP A 676 -64.27 39.19 -37.91
C ASP A 676 -64.66 39.93 -39.20
N GLU A 677 -63.67 40.37 -39.97
CA GLU A 677 -63.88 41.17 -41.18
C GLU A 677 -64.68 40.42 -42.27
N ALA A 678 -64.57 39.09 -42.34
CA ALA A 678 -65.25 38.28 -43.35
C ALA A 678 -66.73 38.09 -43.00
N LYS A 679 -67.04 37.71 -41.75
CA LYS A 679 -68.42 37.59 -41.28
C LYS A 679 -69.11 38.95 -41.25
N LYS A 680 -68.41 40.01 -40.87
CA LYS A 680 -68.92 41.39 -40.93
C LYS A 680 -69.27 41.80 -42.36
N ALA A 681 -68.44 41.47 -43.36
CA ALA A 681 -68.71 41.79 -44.76
C ALA A 681 -69.91 41.02 -45.34
N GLU A 682 -70.09 39.74 -44.95
CA GLU A 682 -71.27 38.93 -45.30
C GLU A 682 -72.54 39.58 -44.74
N LEU A 683 -72.56 39.84 -43.43
CA LEU A 683 -73.69 40.43 -42.71
C LEU A 683 -74.02 41.86 -43.21
N GLN A 684 -73.01 42.66 -43.56
CA GLN A 684 -73.21 43.98 -44.14
C GLN A 684 -73.94 43.94 -45.49
N ALA A 685 -73.68 42.92 -46.32
CA ALA A 685 -74.33 42.79 -47.62
C ALA A 685 -75.84 42.52 -47.49
N ASP A 686 -76.24 41.63 -46.58
CA ASP A 686 -77.65 41.37 -46.27
C ASP A 686 -78.35 42.60 -45.69
N LEU A 687 -77.68 43.34 -44.81
CA LEU A 687 -78.19 44.59 -44.25
C LEU A 687 -78.36 45.69 -45.32
N ASP A 688 -77.50 45.74 -46.33
CA ASP A 688 -77.60 46.71 -47.43
C ASP A 688 -78.76 46.39 -48.38
N ILE A 689 -79.10 45.11 -48.58
CA ILE A 689 -80.34 44.69 -49.27
C ILE A 689 -81.57 45.21 -48.51
N ALA A 690 -81.58 45.13 -47.17
CA ALA A 690 -82.69 45.65 -46.37
C ALA A 690 -82.85 47.18 -46.49
N LYS A 691 -81.74 47.92 -46.62
CA LYS A 691 -81.74 49.38 -46.87
C LYS A 691 -82.35 49.74 -48.22
N GLU A 692 -81.99 49.03 -49.29
CA GLU A 692 -82.53 49.27 -50.64
C GLU A 692 -84.05 49.05 -50.68
N LEU A 693 -84.51 47.92 -50.12
CA LEU A 693 -85.94 47.56 -50.03
C LEU A 693 -86.76 48.55 -49.19
N LEU A 694 -86.16 49.18 -48.17
CA LEU A 694 -86.82 50.24 -47.39
C LEU A 694 -86.95 51.55 -48.18
N GLY A 695 -86.01 51.86 -49.08
CA GLY A 695 -86.07 53.04 -49.95
C GLY A 695 -87.19 52.95 -50.99
N ASP A 696 -87.33 51.80 -51.66
CA ASP A 696 -88.36 51.58 -52.69
C ASP A 696 -89.79 51.63 -52.14
N LYS A 697 -89.98 51.35 -50.84
CA LYS A 697 -91.25 51.41 -50.10
C LYS A 697 -91.85 52.83 -50.00
N LEU A 698 -91.16 53.90 -50.45
CA LEU A 698 -91.44 55.30 -50.08
C LEU A 698 -91.59 56.35 -51.23
N ALA A 699 -91.78 55.95 -52.51
CA ALA A 699 -91.70 56.88 -53.67
C ALA A 699 -93.03 57.40 -54.30
N THR A 700 -93.02 58.63 -54.88
CA THR A 700 -94.20 59.39 -55.43
C THR A 700 -94.15 59.72 -56.95
N LYS A 701 -95.33 59.84 -57.62
CA LYS A 701 -95.53 60.00 -59.11
C LYS A 701 -96.84 60.75 -59.52
N GLY A 702 -96.88 61.50 -60.65
CA GLY A 702 -98.12 62.18 -61.17
C GLY A 702 -98.02 62.93 -62.52
N THR A 703 -99.12 63.50 -63.05
CA THR A 703 -99.23 64.13 -64.41
C THR A 703 -100.18 65.35 -64.53
N ILE A 704 -100.09 66.15 -65.61
CA ILE A 704 -100.96 67.35 -65.91
C ILE A 704 -101.27 67.58 -67.40
N VAL A 705 -102.45 68.15 -67.73
CA VAL A 705 -102.92 68.58 -69.08
C VAL A 705 -103.73 69.88 -68.99
N ALA A 706 -103.65 70.81 -69.97
CA ALA A 706 -104.32 72.12 -69.91
C ALA A 706 -105.33 72.37 -71.07
N ASP A 707 -106.33 73.24 -70.84
CA ASP A 707 -107.41 73.58 -71.77
C ASP A 707 -107.14 74.87 -72.59
N GLU A 708 -107.90 75.11 -73.65
CA GLU A 708 -107.79 76.30 -74.53
C GLU A 708 -108.32 77.62 -73.91
N PHE A 709 -107.73 78.77 -74.26
CA PHE A 709 -108.03 80.06 -73.63
C PHE A 709 -108.40 81.20 -74.61
N THR A 710 -109.64 81.68 -74.58
CA THR A 710 -110.09 82.83 -75.41
C THR A 710 -109.63 84.17 -74.82
N VAL A 711 -108.77 84.90 -75.54
CA VAL A 711 -108.18 86.16 -75.08
C VAL A 711 -109.24 87.25 -74.93
N GLY A 712 -109.20 87.98 -73.82
CA GLY A 712 -110.15 89.05 -73.50
C GLY A 712 -111.54 88.58 -73.05
N THR A 713 -111.92 87.32 -73.30
CA THR A 713 -113.17 86.71 -72.83
C THR A 713 -112.97 85.88 -71.57
N HIS A 714 -111.99 84.97 -71.56
CA HIS A 714 -111.73 84.10 -70.42
C HIS A 714 -110.89 84.81 -69.35
N LYS A 715 -111.11 84.45 -68.08
CA LYS A 715 -110.40 85.02 -66.91
C LYS A 715 -109.48 84.03 -66.21
N TYR A 716 -109.65 82.75 -66.50
CA TYR A 716 -108.91 81.63 -65.92
C TYR A 716 -108.44 80.70 -67.04
N ILE A 717 -107.27 80.11 -66.86
CA ILE A 717 -106.82 78.91 -67.59
C ILE A 717 -107.21 77.70 -66.73
N THR A 718 -107.64 76.61 -67.36
CA THR A 718 -108.12 75.39 -66.69
C THR A 718 -107.40 74.14 -67.22
N GLY A 719 -107.63 72.99 -66.60
CA GLY A 719 -107.09 71.71 -67.04
C GLY A 719 -107.23 70.60 -65.99
N THR A 720 -106.54 69.48 -66.21
CA THR A 720 -106.63 68.25 -65.39
C THR A 720 -105.28 67.72 -64.91
N HIS A 721 -105.27 66.90 -63.86
CA HIS A 721 -104.09 66.27 -63.26
C HIS A 721 -104.39 64.87 -62.70
N THR A 722 -103.36 64.03 -62.54
CA THR A 722 -103.47 62.70 -61.89
C THR A 722 -102.25 62.36 -61.03
N GLY A 723 -102.39 61.36 -60.14
CA GLY A 723 -101.33 60.94 -59.20
C GLY A 723 -101.12 61.95 -58.07
N ASP A 724 -99.92 61.96 -57.49
CA ASP A 724 -99.54 62.70 -56.27
C ASP A 724 -99.39 64.22 -56.48
N VAL A 725 -99.99 64.79 -57.53
CA VAL A 725 -99.96 66.23 -57.84
C VAL A 725 -100.74 67.00 -56.77
N ALA A 726 -100.03 67.77 -55.95
CA ALA A 726 -100.61 68.60 -54.90
C ALA A 726 -100.61 70.10 -55.23
N LYS A 727 -99.77 70.55 -56.18
CA LYS A 727 -99.53 71.96 -56.49
C LYS A 727 -99.36 72.14 -58.01
N VAL A 728 -99.82 73.29 -58.53
CA VAL A 728 -99.63 73.68 -59.93
C VAL A 728 -99.23 75.16 -60.04
N SER A 729 -98.28 75.45 -60.92
CA SER A 729 -97.83 76.80 -61.31
C SER A 729 -98.16 77.08 -62.78
N MET A 730 -98.28 78.36 -63.15
CA MET A 730 -98.30 78.83 -64.53
C MET A 730 -96.97 79.54 -64.82
N PHE A 731 -96.35 79.29 -65.97
CA PHE A 731 -95.27 80.10 -66.53
C PHE A 731 -95.82 80.91 -67.70
N GLN A 732 -95.52 82.21 -67.77
CA GLN A 732 -95.82 83.08 -68.92
C GLN A 732 -94.50 83.64 -69.45
N ASN A 733 -94.18 83.35 -70.71
CA ASN A 733 -92.91 83.73 -71.36
C ASN A 733 -91.68 83.44 -70.47
N GLY A 734 -91.64 82.25 -69.85
CA GLY A 734 -90.57 81.81 -68.94
C GLY A 734 -90.63 82.34 -67.49
N THR A 735 -91.55 83.25 -67.14
CA THR A 735 -91.71 83.75 -65.75
C THR A 735 -92.73 82.92 -64.98
N GLU A 736 -92.35 82.39 -63.80
CA GLU A 736 -93.27 81.61 -62.95
C GLU A 736 -94.28 82.48 -62.18
N PHE A 737 -95.53 82.03 -62.15
CA PHE A 737 -96.63 82.54 -61.36
C PHE A 737 -97.28 81.38 -60.57
N LYS A 738 -97.46 81.57 -59.27
CA LYS A 738 -98.07 80.59 -58.35
C LYS A 738 -99.50 80.98 -58.01
N GLY A 739 -100.34 79.99 -57.71
CA GLY A 739 -101.73 80.21 -57.31
C GLY A 739 -102.77 79.46 -58.15
N ALA A 740 -102.44 78.30 -58.74
CA ALA A 740 -103.49 77.40 -59.21
C ALA A 740 -104.32 76.90 -58.01
N THR A 741 -105.64 76.85 -58.17
CA THR A 741 -106.49 76.01 -57.31
C THR A 741 -106.51 74.62 -57.92
N VAL A 742 -105.94 73.64 -57.21
CA VAL A 742 -105.81 72.23 -57.64
C VAL A 742 -106.76 71.40 -56.78
N LYS A 743 -107.75 70.73 -57.39
CA LYS A 743 -108.76 69.95 -56.67
C LYS A 743 -109.50 68.96 -57.58
N ASN A 744 -109.90 67.81 -57.05
CA ASN A 744 -110.76 66.82 -57.73
C ASN A 744 -110.26 66.33 -59.11
N GLY A 745 -108.94 66.31 -59.36
CA GLY A 745 -108.38 65.99 -60.68
C GLY A 745 -108.38 67.16 -61.68
N GLU A 746 -108.84 68.35 -61.29
CA GLU A 746 -108.82 69.58 -62.09
C GLU A 746 -107.88 70.64 -61.49
N PHE A 747 -107.40 71.57 -62.31
CA PHE A 747 -106.79 72.81 -61.84
C PHE A 747 -107.42 74.04 -62.52
N THR A 748 -107.36 75.18 -61.83
CA THR A 748 -107.75 76.49 -62.38
C THR A 748 -106.74 77.56 -61.97
N PHE A 749 -106.35 78.45 -62.88
CA PHE A 749 -105.37 79.52 -62.64
C PHE A 749 -105.93 80.86 -63.13
N TYR A 750 -105.98 81.89 -62.27
CA TYR A 750 -106.51 83.21 -62.64
C TYR A 750 -105.47 84.04 -63.40
N VAL A 751 -105.85 84.52 -64.59
CA VAL A 751 -104.93 85.21 -65.52
C VAL A 751 -105.38 86.59 -66.00
N ALA A 752 -106.60 87.03 -65.65
CA ALA A 752 -107.16 88.27 -66.18
C ALA A 752 -106.37 89.54 -65.81
N ASP A 753 -105.62 89.53 -64.69
CA ASP A 753 -104.74 90.63 -64.29
C ASP A 753 -103.33 90.53 -64.91
N LYS A 754 -102.94 89.37 -65.45
CA LYS A 754 -101.63 89.10 -66.07
C LYS A 754 -101.51 89.64 -67.50
N LYS A 755 -102.59 90.23 -68.04
CA LYS A 755 -102.64 90.87 -69.37
C LYS A 755 -102.22 89.93 -70.52
N VAL A 756 -102.56 88.65 -70.40
CA VAL A 756 -102.20 87.60 -71.37
C VAL A 756 -102.69 87.96 -72.77
N LYS A 757 -101.82 87.78 -73.76
CA LYS A 757 -102.07 88.00 -75.19
C LYS A 757 -102.01 86.67 -75.94
N SER A 758 -102.62 86.61 -77.12
CA SER A 758 -102.49 85.49 -78.07
C SER A 758 -101.08 85.30 -78.63
N THR A 759 -100.12 86.14 -78.25
CA THR A 759 -98.69 86.07 -78.61
C THR A 759 -97.79 85.64 -77.45
N ASP A 760 -98.34 85.36 -76.26
CA ASP A 760 -97.57 84.89 -75.11
C ASP A 760 -97.48 83.36 -75.12
N GLU A 761 -96.35 82.78 -74.70
CA GLU A 761 -96.26 81.36 -74.36
C GLU A 761 -96.72 81.14 -72.91
N ILE A 762 -97.65 80.21 -72.69
CA ILE A 762 -98.13 79.84 -71.35
C ILE A 762 -97.97 78.33 -71.10
N ILE A 763 -97.32 77.95 -70.00
CA ILE A 763 -97.04 76.56 -69.61
C ILE A 763 -97.50 76.30 -68.17
N MET A 764 -98.35 75.30 -67.94
CA MET A 764 -98.76 74.82 -66.63
C MET A 764 -97.82 73.71 -66.14
N VAL A 765 -97.38 73.75 -64.88
CA VAL A 765 -96.41 72.80 -64.30
C VAL A 765 -96.92 72.26 -62.97
N ALA A 766 -96.82 70.94 -62.76
CA ALA A 766 -97.34 70.21 -61.62
C ALA A 766 -96.24 69.67 -60.70
N TYR A 767 -96.49 69.72 -59.38
CA TYR A 767 -95.56 69.30 -58.33
C TYR A 767 -96.27 68.45 -57.27
N ASP A 768 -95.49 67.61 -56.57
CA ASP A 768 -95.96 66.85 -55.41
C ASP A 768 -96.13 67.72 -54.15
N ALA A 769 -96.54 67.09 -53.04
CA ALA A 769 -96.69 67.75 -51.74
C ALA A 769 -95.38 68.41 -51.26
N ASN A 770 -94.22 67.85 -51.58
CA ASN A 770 -92.90 68.32 -51.17
C ASN A 770 -92.32 69.38 -52.13
N GLY A 771 -92.87 69.52 -53.34
CA GLY A 771 -92.43 70.46 -54.37
C GLY A 771 -91.52 69.86 -55.44
N LYS A 772 -91.42 68.53 -55.53
CA LYS A 772 -90.78 67.82 -56.64
C LYS A 772 -91.64 67.98 -57.90
N GLU A 773 -91.06 68.40 -59.03
CA GLU A 773 -91.80 68.48 -60.29
C GLU A 773 -92.20 67.08 -60.76
N LEU A 774 -93.46 66.92 -61.18
CA LEU A 774 -94.01 65.67 -61.71
C LEU A 774 -94.29 65.75 -63.22
N SER A 775 -94.78 66.89 -63.74
CA SER A 775 -95.21 67.01 -65.14
C SER A 775 -95.46 68.48 -65.58
N ARG A 776 -95.58 68.74 -66.89
CA ARG A 776 -95.84 70.08 -67.48
C ARG A 776 -96.60 70.04 -68.82
N HIS A 777 -97.31 71.12 -69.18
CA HIS A 777 -98.18 71.22 -70.36
C HIS A 777 -98.37 72.67 -70.88
N THR A 778 -98.62 72.90 -72.18
CA THR A 778 -98.70 74.25 -72.82
C THR A 778 -100.13 74.61 -73.28
N VAL A 779 -100.48 75.90 -73.36
CA VAL A 779 -101.87 76.42 -73.60
C VAL A 779 -102.03 77.10 -74.97
N THR A 780 -103.25 77.12 -75.54
CA THR A 780 -103.64 77.68 -76.86
C THR A 780 -104.68 78.83 -76.80
N PHE A 781 -104.91 79.58 -77.90
CA PHE A 781 -105.63 80.88 -77.89
C PHE A 781 -106.64 81.15 -79.03
N THR A 782 -107.70 81.93 -78.77
CA THR A 782 -108.74 82.41 -79.73
C THR A 782 -109.28 83.84 -79.45
N SER A 783 -110.09 84.45 -80.35
CA SER A 783 -110.61 85.85 -80.28
C SER A 783 -111.89 86.10 -81.13
N THR A 784 -112.61 87.23 -80.91
CA THR A 784 -113.85 87.64 -81.64
C THR A 784 -113.84 89.13 -82.08
N SER A 785 -114.68 89.50 -83.07
CA SER A 785 -114.77 90.84 -83.68
C SER A 785 -116.21 91.30 -83.91
N THR A 786 -116.43 92.60 -84.10
CA THR A 786 -117.61 93.12 -84.85
C THR A 786 -117.46 92.81 -86.34
N GLU A 787 -118.59 92.64 -87.05
CA GLU A 787 -118.61 92.35 -88.48
C GLU A 787 -119.39 93.40 -89.27
N GLY A 788 -118.93 93.66 -90.49
CA GLY A 788 -119.69 94.37 -91.50
C GLY A 788 -118.92 94.42 -92.81
N ALA A 789 -119.45 93.75 -93.83
CA ALA A 789 -118.80 93.60 -95.12
C ALA A 789 -119.30 94.64 -96.13
N ILE A 790 -118.47 94.90 -97.14
CA ILE A 790 -118.76 95.72 -98.31
C ILE A 790 -118.48 94.94 -99.59
N ASN A 791 -119.42 95.01 -100.53
CA ASN A 791 -119.28 94.42 -101.86
C ASN A 791 -119.37 95.54 -102.89
N PRO A 792 -118.23 96.17 -103.27
CA PRO A 792 -118.19 97.11 -104.38
C PRO A 792 -118.55 96.42 -105.69
N ILE A 793 -119.42 97.06 -106.46
CA ILE A 793 -119.70 96.70 -107.85
C ILE A 793 -118.54 97.22 -108.71
N GLU A 794 -118.23 96.48 -109.76
CA GLU A 794 -117.19 96.77 -110.73
C GLU A 794 -117.34 98.18 -111.36
N MET A 795 -116.21 98.85 -111.58
CA MET A 795 -116.15 100.23 -112.02
C MET A 795 -115.57 100.35 -113.44
N ILE A 796 -116.33 100.95 -114.35
CA ILE A 796 -115.92 101.14 -115.76
C ILE A 796 -115.33 102.55 -115.92
N ILE A 797 -114.07 102.68 -116.35
CA ILE A 797 -113.36 103.96 -116.48
C ILE A 797 -112.70 104.12 -117.86
N PRO A 798 -113.02 105.18 -118.63
CA PRO A 798 -114.03 106.21 -118.35
C PRO A 798 -115.48 105.69 -118.49
N GLY A 799 -116.38 106.20 -117.64
CA GLY A 799 -117.82 105.93 -117.73
C GLY A 799 -118.57 106.07 -116.41
N HIS A 800 -118.12 105.35 -115.37
CA HIS A 800 -118.71 105.41 -114.03
C HIS A 800 -118.17 106.62 -113.26
N ASN A 801 -119.06 107.50 -112.81
CA ASN A 801 -118.66 108.69 -112.03
C ASN A 801 -118.53 108.41 -110.52
N ASN A 802 -118.93 107.22 -110.07
CA ASN A 802 -118.96 106.83 -108.67
C ASN A 802 -118.58 105.35 -108.53
N ILE A 803 -117.93 104.98 -107.43
CA ILE A 803 -117.90 103.62 -106.92
C ILE A 803 -119.23 103.40 -106.18
N THR A 804 -119.90 102.28 -106.43
CA THR A 804 -121.16 101.89 -105.78
C THR A 804 -121.09 100.45 -105.33
N GLY A 805 -121.87 100.07 -104.32
CA GLY A 805 -121.94 98.68 -103.86
C GLY A 805 -122.97 98.47 -102.77
N THR A 806 -122.97 97.28 -102.18
CA THR A 806 -123.79 96.94 -101.02
C THR A 806 -122.93 96.76 -99.77
N HIS A 807 -123.51 97.01 -98.60
CA HIS A 807 -122.91 96.75 -97.29
C HIS A 807 -123.86 95.95 -96.39
N ASN A 808 -123.33 95.31 -95.37
CA ASN A 808 -124.09 94.71 -94.27
C ASN A 808 -123.33 94.86 -92.94
N GLY A 809 -123.95 94.45 -91.82
CA GLY A 809 -123.38 94.60 -90.48
C GLY A 809 -123.15 96.07 -90.08
N ASP A 810 -122.14 96.32 -89.24
CA ASP A 810 -121.96 97.60 -88.53
C ASP A 810 -121.27 98.72 -89.35
N VAL A 811 -121.24 98.61 -90.69
CA VAL A 811 -120.57 99.58 -91.58
C VAL A 811 -121.26 100.95 -91.53
N ALA A 812 -120.60 101.92 -90.89
CA ALA A 812 -121.13 103.27 -90.70
C ALA A 812 -120.40 104.35 -91.52
N LYS A 813 -119.20 104.06 -92.03
CA LYS A 813 -118.38 104.99 -92.83
C LYS A 813 -117.58 104.22 -93.88
N ILE A 814 -117.31 104.87 -95.02
CA ILE A 814 -116.35 104.38 -96.03
C ILE A 814 -115.25 105.41 -96.30
N GLN A 815 -114.09 104.92 -96.75
CA GLN A 815 -113.01 105.70 -97.35
C GLN A 815 -112.48 104.94 -98.57
N VAL A 816 -111.91 105.64 -99.55
CA VAL A 816 -111.38 105.03 -100.77
C VAL A 816 -109.94 105.45 -100.97
N SER A 817 -109.02 104.50 -101.02
CA SER A 817 -107.66 104.70 -101.53
C SER A 817 -107.64 104.57 -103.04
N VAL A 818 -106.89 105.44 -103.71
CA VAL A 818 -106.56 105.33 -105.14
C VAL A 818 -105.05 105.48 -105.27
N ASN A 819 -104.35 104.47 -105.78
CA ASN A 819 -102.88 104.44 -105.89
C ASN A 819 -102.19 104.84 -104.56
N GLY A 820 -102.64 104.27 -103.45
CA GLY A 820 -102.15 104.56 -102.09
C GLY A 820 -102.62 105.89 -101.48
N THR A 821 -103.30 106.76 -102.22
CA THR A 821 -103.81 108.05 -101.70
C THR A 821 -105.23 107.90 -101.16
N LEU A 822 -105.39 108.04 -99.84
CA LEU A 822 -106.67 107.83 -99.14
C LEU A 822 -107.59 109.06 -99.16
N TYR A 823 -108.81 108.88 -99.66
CA TYR A 823 -109.85 109.91 -99.72
C TYR A 823 -111.05 109.59 -98.83
N LYS A 824 -111.54 110.61 -98.12
CA LYS A 824 -112.67 110.54 -97.19
C LYS A 824 -113.93 111.12 -97.84
N GLY A 825 -115.07 110.46 -97.66
CA GLY A 825 -116.34 110.89 -98.24
C GLY A 825 -117.24 109.70 -98.60
N GLY A 826 -118.21 109.94 -99.48
CA GLY A 826 -119.23 108.96 -99.85
C GLY A 826 -120.42 108.92 -98.90
N THR A 827 -121.50 108.30 -99.37
CA THR A 827 -122.77 108.14 -98.65
C THR A 827 -122.98 106.65 -98.35
N ILE A 828 -123.29 106.36 -97.10
CA ILE A 828 -123.86 105.10 -96.63
C ILE A 828 -125.38 105.27 -96.58
N ASN A 829 -126.12 104.38 -97.23
CA ASN A 829 -127.58 104.42 -97.32
C ASN A 829 -128.21 103.35 -96.42
N ALA A 830 -129.33 103.70 -95.76
CA ALA A 830 -130.06 102.78 -94.88
C ALA A 830 -130.77 101.62 -95.60
N ASP A 831 -130.75 101.60 -96.94
CA ASP A 831 -131.29 100.53 -97.79
C ASP A 831 -130.30 99.37 -98.02
N GLY A 832 -129.09 99.44 -97.46
CA GLY A 832 -128.04 98.45 -97.67
C GLY A 832 -127.01 98.83 -98.74
N THR A 833 -127.10 100.01 -99.37
CA THR A 833 -126.18 100.44 -100.44
C THR A 833 -125.17 101.50 -99.99
N PHE A 834 -124.09 101.66 -100.75
CA PHE A 834 -123.15 102.78 -100.60
C PHE A 834 -122.77 103.39 -101.95
N LYS A 835 -122.32 104.66 -101.91
CA LYS A 835 -121.90 105.41 -103.10
C LYS A 835 -120.77 106.40 -102.77
N PHE A 836 -119.67 106.37 -103.52
CA PHE A 836 -118.54 107.29 -103.39
C PHE A 836 -118.23 107.95 -104.73
N TYR A 837 -118.26 109.28 -104.82
CA TYR A 837 -117.92 109.99 -106.06
C TYR A 837 -116.42 109.90 -106.32
N SER A 838 -116.05 109.37 -107.49
CA SER A 838 -114.69 108.92 -107.80
C SER A 838 -114.15 109.41 -109.14
N HIS A 839 -115.00 110.03 -109.98
CA HIS A 839 -114.67 110.54 -111.33
C HIS A 839 -113.40 111.41 -111.41
N ASP A 840 -113.13 112.24 -110.39
CA ASP A 840 -111.97 113.12 -110.36
C ASP A 840 -110.70 112.47 -109.77
N LYS A 841 -110.82 111.25 -109.24
CA LYS A 841 -109.76 110.49 -108.56
C LYS A 841 -109.29 109.28 -109.36
N VAL A 842 -110.23 108.46 -109.82
CA VAL A 842 -109.98 107.24 -110.61
C VAL A 842 -110.05 107.62 -112.08
N LYS A 843 -108.92 107.50 -112.77
CA LYS A 843 -108.67 108.04 -114.12
C LYS A 843 -108.14 107.00 -115.10
N SER A 844 -107.60 105.90 -114.58
CA SER A 844 -107.05 104.79 -115.35
C SER A 844 -107.64 103.46 -114.87
N THR A 845 -107.63 102.46 -115.75
CA THR A 845 -107.86 101.06 -115.39
C THR A 845 -106.71 100.46 -114.59
N SER A 846 -105.53 101.07 -114.68
CA SER A 846 -104.34 100.70 -113.90
C SER A 846 -104.33 101.32 -112.49
N ASP A 847 -105.37 102.05 -112.09
CA ASP A 847 -105.42 102.65 -110.76
C ASP A 847 -105.76 101.57 -109.71
N GLU A 848 -104.94 101.42 -108.66
CA GLU A 848 -105.27 100.54 -107.55
C GLU A 848 -106.30 101.21 -106.64
N VAL A 849 -107.58 100.82 -106.77
CA VAL A 849 -108.69 101.38 -105.97
C VAL A 849 -109.10 100.38 -104.90
N ILE A 850 -108.94 100.76 -103.63
CA ILE A 850 -109.35 99.96 -102.48
C ILE A 850 -110.32 100.76 -101.63
N ILE A 851 -111.50 100.20 -101.38
CA ILE A 851 -112.50 100.77 -100.49
C ILE A 851 -112.40 100.13 -99.10
N PHE A 852 -112.49 100.95 -98.06
CA PHE A 852 -112.32 100.59 -96.65
C PHE A 852 -113.60 100.91 -95.90
N ALA A 853 -114.22 99.89 -95.31
CA ALA A 853 -115.41 100.00 -94.46
C ALA A 853 -115.02 100.14 -92.99
N TYR A 854 -115.61 101.11 -92.30
CA TYR A 854 -115.37 101.34 -90.88
C TYR A 854 -116.67 101.34 -90.09
N ASP A 855 -116.59 100.89 -88.84
CA ASP A 855 -117.69 100.99 -87.89
C ASP A 855 -117.94 102.44 -87.42
N LYS A 856 -118.93 102.60 -86.54
CA LYS A 856 -119.28 103.91 -85.98
C LYS A 856 -118.17 104.50 -85.10
N ALA A 857 -117.35 103.67 -84.44
CA ALA A 857 -116.21 104.11 -83.63
C ALA A 857 -114.98 104.51 -84.47
N GLY A 858 -114.83 103.96 -85.68
CA GLY A 858 -113.69 104.15 -86.57
C GLY A 858 -112.76 102.94 -86.71
N ASN A 859 -113.14 101.76 -86.21
CA ASN A 859 -112.39 100.52 -86.46
C ASN A 859 -112.62 100.07 -87.90
N LEU A 860 -111.59 99.51 -88.56
CA LEU A 860 -111.71 98.93 -89.90
C LEU A 860 -112.43 97.57 -89.79
N LEU A 861 -113.52 97.39 -90.53
CA LEU A 861 -114.28 96.14 -90.58
C LEU A 861 -113.85 95.27 -91.77
N GLU A 862 -113.76 95.86 -92.96
CA GLU A 862 -113.30 95.18 -94.18
C GLU A 862 -112.64 96.20 -95.11
N SER A 863 -111.71 95.73 -95.96
CA SER A 863 -111.28 96.48 -97.14
C SER A 863 -111.28 95.58 -98.37
N LYS A 864 -111.87 96.05 -99.48
CA LYS A 864 -111.89 95.34 -100.77
C LYS A 864 -111.38 96.21 -101.91
N THR A 865 -110.60 95.61 -102.80
CA THR A 865 -110.25 96.22 -104.10
C THR A 865 -111.51 96.32 -104.96
N VAL A 866 -111.78 97.51 -105.49
CA VAL A 866 -112.80 97.71 -106.53
C VAL A 866 -112.19 97.24 -107.84
N GLN A 867 -112.80 96.27 -108.51
CA GLN A 867 -112.36 95.89 -109.86
C GLN A 867 -112.61 97.07 -110.80
N ILE A 868 -111.58 97.45 -111.57
CA ILE A 868 -111.67 98.51 -112.57
C ILE A 868 -111.44 97.89 -113.93
N GLN A 869 -112.37 98.12 -114.85
CA GLN A 869 -112.20 97.78 -116.25
C GLN A 869 -112.30 99.04 -117.10
N GLN A 870 -111.75 98.97 -118.31
CA GLN A 870 -112.03 99.97 -119.33
C GLN A 870 -113.48 99.81 -119.78
N PRO A 871 -114.12 100.84 -120.37
CA PRO A 871 -115.22 100.59 -121.29
C PRO A 871 -114.76 99.61 -122.37
N GLU A 872 -115.73 98.90 -122.95
CA GLU A 872 -115.51 97.88 -123.97
C GLU A 872 -114.54 98.35 -125.05
N LYS A 873 -113.65 97.47 -125.50
CA LYS A 873 -112.89 97.70 -126.74
C LYS A 873 -113.90 97.73 -127.88
N ILE A 874 -114.33 98.92 -128.28
CA ILE A 874 -115.24 99.14 -129.42
C ILE A 874 -114.58 98.56 -130.67
N GLY A 875 -114.98 97.34 -131.01
CA GLY A 875 -114.50 96.64 -132.19
C GLY A 875 -115.02 97.32 -133.44
N GLY A 876 -114.12 97.59 -134.39
CA GLY A 876 -114.53 97.91 -135.75
C GLY A 876 -114.78 96.60 -136.50
N MET A 877 -116.03 96.16 -136.57
CA MET A 877 -116.43 94.95 -137.28
C MET A 877 -116.46 95.19 -138.79
N ILE A 878 -116.18 94.14 -139.57
CA ILE A 878 -116.46 94.06 -141.01
C ILE A 878 -117.37 92.87 -141.34
N THR A 879 -118.20 93.06 -142.36
CA THR A 879 -119.06 92.02 -142.95
C THR A 879 -118.95 92.04 -144.45
N THR A 880 -118.58 90.93 -145.07
CA THR A 880 -118.44 90.79 -146.52
C THR A 880 -119.66 90.18 -147.19
N GLU A 881 -119.91 90.57 -148.44
CA GLU A 881 -120.87 89.92 -149.32
C GLU A 881 -120.20 88.79 -150.10
N THR A 882 -120.97 87.76 -150.48
CA THR A 882 -120.49 86.65 -151.30
C THR A 882 -120.02 87.15 -152.67
N MET A 883 -118.72 86.98 -152.96
CA MET A 883 -118.14 87.40 -154.24
C MET A 883 -118.32 86.30 -155.30
N THR A 884 -118.71 86.67 -156.52
CA THR A 884 -118.80 85.74 -157.65
C THR A 884 -117.51 85.78 -158.46
N ILE A 885 -117.02 84.64 -158.94
CA ILE A 885 -115.82 84.59 -159.80
C ILE A 885 -116.03 85.43 -161.07
N GLY A 886 -115.19 86.45 -161.23
CA GLY A 886 -115.28 87.47 -162.29
C GLY A 886 -115.66 88.87 -161.80
N ASP A 887 -116.10 89.01 -160.55
CA ASP A 887 -116.37 90.32 -159.95
C ASP A 887 -115.09 91.15 -159.78
N LYS A 888 -115.23 92.48 -159.92
CA LYS A 888 -114.07 93.40 -159.83
C LYS A 888 -113.54 93.56 -158.41
N ASN A 889 -114.40 93.48 -157.40
CA ASN A 889 -114.07 93.77 -156.02
C ASN A 889 -114.81 92.82 -155.08
N ILE A 890 -114.18 92.49 -153.94
CA ILE A 890 -114.92 92.14 -152.72
C ILE A 890 -115.62 93.42 -152.25
N VAL A 891 -116.87 93.31 -151.82
CA VAL A 891 -117.62 94.42 -151.18
C VAL A 891 -118.15 93.98 -149.82
N GLY A 892 -118.45 94.96 -148.98
CA GLY A 892 -118.96 94.70 -147.64
C GLY A 892 -119.26 95.98 -146.88
N THR A 893 -119.59 95.83 -145.61
CA THR A 893 -119.82 96.91 -144.65
C THR A 893 -118.82 96.88 -143.51
N TYR A 894 -118.61 98.05 -142.90
CA TYR A 894 -117.81 98.24 -141.70
C TYR A 894 -118.55 99.14 -140.72
N ALA A 895 -118.39 98.87 -139.43
CA ALA A 895 -118.87 99.73 -138.36
C ALA A 895 -117.70 100.13 -137.44
N GLY A 896 -117.84 101.22 -136.69
CA GLY A 896 -116.82 101.65 -135.73
C GLY A 896 -115.50 102.11 -136.37
N GLU A 897 -114.39 101.86 -135.65
CA GLU A 897 -113.08 102.50 -135.88
C GLU A 897 -112.26 101.93 -137.07
N VAL A 898 -112.84 101.11 -137.96
CA VAL A 898 -112.11 100.57 -139.12
C VAL A 898 -111.60 101.72 -140.01
N LYS A 899 -110.30 101.66 -140.36
CA LYS A 899 -109.63 102.59 -141.30
C LYS A 899 -108.81 101.90 -142.39
N SER A 900 -108.52 100.61 -142.26
CA SER A 900 -107.88 99.83 -143.33
C SER A 900 -108.24 98.35 -143.24
N VAL A 901 -108.14 97.63 -144.36
CA VAL A 901 -108.23 96.17 -144.41
C VAL A 901 -107.02 95.57 -145.11
N VAL A 902 -106.71 94.34 -144.70
CA VAL A 902 -105.79 93.43 -145.39
C VAL A 902 -106.59 92.22 -145.84
N VAL A 903 -106.55 91.89 -147.13
CA VAL A 903 -107.18 90.69 -147.69
C VAL A 903 -106.09 89.67 -147.98
N THR A 904 -106.28 88.45 -147.50
CA THR A 904 -105.37 87.32 -147.72
C THR A 904 -106.03 86.32 -148.66
N VAL A 905 -105.40 86.02 -149.80
CA VAL A 905 -105.89 85.01 -150.77
C VAL A 905 -104.86 83.88 -150.84
N ASN A 906 -105.27 82.64 -150.54
CA ASN A 906 -104.41 81.45 -150.51
C ASN A 906 -103.08 81.70 -149.77
N GLY A 907 -103.13 82.40 -148.64
CA GLY A 907 -101.97 82.74 -147.80
C GLY A 907 -101.14 83.97 -148.23
N THR A 908 -101.52 84.68 -149.29
CA THR A 908 -100.84 85.93 -149.72
C THR A 908 -101.62 87.17 -149.29
N GLU A 909 -101.02 88.03 -148.45
CA GLU A 909 -101.61 89.31 -148.02
C GLU A 909 -101.59 90.38 -149.13
N TYR A 910 -102.68 91.13 -149.24
CA TYR A 910 -102.85 92.32 -150.08
C TYR A 910 -103.48 93.45 -149.26
N LYS A 911 -103.00 94.69 -149.41
CA LYS A 911 -103.38 95.82 -148.55
C LYS A 911 -103.98 96.96 -149.38
N GLY A 912 -105.05 97.57 -148.88
CA GLY A 912 -105.78 98.63 -149.59
C GLY A 912 -107.29 98.59 -149.33
N GLY A 913 -108.07 98.90 -150.37
CA GLY A 913 -109.52 99.08 -150.31
C GLY A 913 -109.95 100.55 -150.23
N THR A 914 -111.22 100.81 -150.50
CA THR A 914 -111.86 102.12 -150.35
C THR A 914 -112.99 101.99 -149.34
N PHE A 915 -113.01 102.88 -148.36
CA PHE A 915 -114.03 102.98 -147.31
C PHE A 915 -114.88 104.22 -147.58
N ASN A 916 -116.20 104.07 -147.54
CA ASN A 916 -117.17 105.14 -147.79
C ASN A 916 -117.84 105.53 -146.46
N GLU A 917 -118.21 106.80 -146.28
CA GLU A 917 -118.75 107.31 -145.00
C GLU A 917 -120.13 106.73 -144.61
N ASP A 918 -120.81 106.04 -145.53
CA ASP A 918 -122.04 105.28 -145.26
C ASP A 918 -121.81 103.94 -144.54
N GLY A 919 -120.56 103.58 -144.26
CA GLY A 919 -120.20 102.31 -143.65
C GLY A 919 -120.03 101.17 -144.65
N THR A 920 -119.90 101.44 -145.96
CA THR A 920 -119.53 100.42 -146.96
C THR A 920 -118.04 100.46 -147.32
N PHE A 921 -117.47 99.32 -147.69
CA PHE A 921 -116.11 99.24 -148.24
C PHE A 921 -116.04 98.34 -149.48
N LYS A 922 -114.98 98.51 -150.26
CA LYS A 922 -114.68 97.69 -151.46
C LYS A 922 -113.18 97.46 -151.62
N PHE A 923 -112.80 96.25 -152.01
CA PHE A 923 -111.41 95.85 -152.20
C PHE A 923 -111.21 95.15 -153.55
N TYR A 924 -110.32 95.68 -154.40
CA TYR A 924 -110.11 95.16 -155.76
C TYR A 924 -109.38 93.81 -155.78
N ALA A 925 -110.05 92.77 -156.29
CA ALA A 925 -109.62 91.38 -156.11
C ALA A 925 -109.60 90.51 -157.38
N LEU A 926 -110.07 91.02 -158.53
CA LEU A 926 -110.20 90.28 -159.80
C LEU A 926 -108.88 89.67 -160.33
N ASP A 927 -107.74 90.27 -160.02
CA ASP A 927 -106.41 89.80 -160.37
C ASP A 927 -105.87 88.72 -159.41
N LYS A 928 -106.49 88.59 -158.22
CA LYS A 928 -106.01 87.82 -157.05
C LYS A 928 -106.79 86.53 -156.84
N ILE A 929 -108.12 86.60 -156.90
CA ILE A 929 -109.05 85.47 -156.76
C ILE A 929 -109.44 84.99 -158.15
N LYS A 930 -109.33 83.69 -158.42
CA LYS A 930 -109.51 83.09 -159.75
C LYS A 930 -110.38 81.84 -159.77
N ASN A 931 -110.46 81.11 -158.65
CA ASN A 931 -111.25 79.90 -158.47
C ASN A 931 -112.21 80.09 -157.30
N ALA A 932 -113.40 79.48 -157.35
CA ALA A 932 -114.33 79.51 -156.20
C ALA A 932 -113.75 78.80 -154.97
N ASP A 933 -112.81 77.89 -155.22
CA ASP A 933 -112.04 77.07 -154.29
C ASP A 933 -110.91 77.86 -153.58
N ASP A 934 -110.62 79.10 -154.00
CA ASP A 934 -109.58 79.93 -153.38
C ASP A 934 -109.99 80.36 -151.96
N VAL A 935 -109.14 80.12 -150.96
CA VAL A 935 -109.40 80.51 -149.57
C VAL A 935 -109.08 81.99 -149.39
N VAL A 936 -110.10 82.77 -149.03
CA VAL A 936 -110.00 84.24 -148.89
C VAL A 936 -110.41 84.66 -147.49
N THR A 937 -109.55 85.43 -146.82
CA THR A 937 -109.84 86.05 -145.52
C THR A 937 -109.55 87.54 -145.57
N ILE A 938 -110.13 88.31 -144.65
CA ILE A 938 -110.01 89.76 -144.58
C ILE A 938 -109.91 90.22 -143.12
N GLN A 939 -108.98 91.12 -142.83
CA GLN A 939 -108.67 91.60 -141.50
C GLN A 939 -108.84 93.11 -141.41
N ALA A 940 -109.60 93.59 -140.42
CA ALA A 940 -109.88 95.01 -140.21
C ALA A 940 -108.93 95.63 -139.18
N TYR A 941 -108.46 96.85 -139.45
CA TYR A 941 -107.53 97.58 -138.58
C TYR A 941 -107.97 99.03 -138.37
N ASP A 942 -107.65 99.56 -137.18
CA ASP A 942 -107.84 100.98 -136.83
C ASP A 942 -106.78 101.91 -137.47
N LYS A 943 -106.84 103.20 -137.14
CA LYS A 943 -105.86 104.21 -137.58
C LYS A 943 -104.45 103.97 -137.01
N GLY A 944 -104.33 103.29 -135.87
CA GLY A 944 -103.08 102.90 -135.22
C GLY A 944 -102.46 101.62 -135.78
N LYS A 945 -103.18 100.89 -136.65
CA LYS A 945 -102.88 99.55 -137.16
C LYS A 945 -103.04 98.42 -136.13
N ASN A 946 -103.88 98.61 -135.11
CA ASN A 946 -104.31 97.52 -134.24
C ASN A 946 -105.37 96.67 -134.95
N LEU A 947 -105.32 95.35 -134.78
CA LEU A 947 -106.34 94.44 -135.30
C LEU A 947 -107.66 94.64 -134.54
N LEU A 948 -108.73 94.81 -135.31
CA LEU A 948 -110.11 94.99 -134.82
C LEU A 948 -110.96 93.74 -135.03
N ASP A 949 -110.90 93.14 -136.23
CA ASP A 949 -111.77 92.04 -136.65
C ASP A 949 -111.12 91.18 -137.75
N THR A 950 -111.64 89.98 -138.00
CA THR A 950 -111.21 89.06 -139.07
C THR A 950 -112.38 88.22 -139.56
N GLN A 951 -112.64 88.24 -140.87
CA GLN A 951 -113.67 87.46 -141.56
C GLN A 951 -113.09 86.57 -142.65
N ASP A 952 -113.79 85.47 -142.94
CA ASP A 952 -113.61 84.71 -144.18
C ASP A 952 -114.58 85.25 -145.25
N VAL A 953 -114.14 85.31 -146.51
CA VAL A 953 -114.94 85.84 -147.63
C VAL A 953 -115.45 84.66 -148.47
N THR A 954 -116.76 84.46 -148.47
CA THR A 954 -117.39 83.40 -149.28
C THR A 954 -117.25 83.72 -150.76
N ILE A 955 -116.64 82.81 -151.53
CA ILE A 955 -116.54 82.90 -152.99
C ILE A 955 -117.49 81.87 -153.62
N GLN A 956 -118.21 82.26 -154.68
CA GLN A 956 -119.03 81.33 -155.47
C GLN A 956 -118.59 81.29 -156.94
N ALA A 957 -118.72 80.12 -157.56
CA ALA A 957 -118.51 79.95 -159.00
C ALA A 957 -119.54 80.76 -159.78
N ALA A 958 -119.15 81.30 -160.94
CA ALA A 958 -120.05 82.05 -161.81
C ALA A 958 -121.20 81.17 -162.33
N THR A 959 -122.40 81.40 -161.83
CA THR A 959 -123.62 80.68 -162.25
C THR A 959 -123.88 80.88 -163.74
N LYS A 960 -124.33 79.81 -164.42
CA LYS A 960 -124.61 79.80 -165.85
C LYS A 960 -125.90 79.03 -166.14
#